data_AF-A0A1A8ALB5-F1
#
_entry.id   AF-A0A1A8ALB5-F1
#
_cell.length_a   1.000
_cell.length_b   1.000
_cell.length_c   1.000
_cell.angle_alpha   90.00
_cell.angle_beta   90.00
_cell.angle_gamma   90.00
#
_symmetry.space_group_name_H-M   'P 1'
#
loop_
_entity.id
_entity.type
_entity.pdbx_description
1 polymer ?
#
loop_
_entity_poly.entity_id
_entity_poly.type
_entity_poly.pdbx_seq_one_letter_code
_entity_poly.pdbx_strand_id
1 'polypeptide(L)'
;LASNKDWLNKVDQEGQELMESKPEFEPIVMERLAKLHELWDKLESTTQEKARLLFDANRSELFDQSLADMKKWLGQLQQHLQSGDEDVKDLTNANILLKKHQMTENQVRDRARELEELQEAVRKHGGGKEDQPELEAEQQALQREFQQLLTPLSQRRGKLEAAKSIHQFYRDLADELLWIEERMPLAMSQEHGNNLQTVQMLLNRNQTLQREIEGHQPRVDEVVERGRRMAAAAGAEDRPEAERITDQLNELEEAWTRLQQEMAKWRERLNGSNLAQQYYNDADEAEAWIWEQELYMIADEKAKDEQSAMLMLKRHLILKQAVDDYSASIRRLADRAQRMFAEDHPDGEEIIRRQGQVDKQYAGLRELAEDRRKKLNLTYHHFLLSREVEDLEHWIAERDVVASSQEMGQDLDHVTLLRDKFRDFARETGMVGQERVDMVNQTIDELIEGGHSEAAALAEWKDGINESWADLLELIDTRSQLLTASYELLKYFDDGKELVTQIQEKQKELPEDVGEDFSKAESFHRMHAAFERDITALGKQVQLFQETAARLHAQYAGDRADAIQATEREVVEAWKGLLDASDGRRTQLVDTAEKFRFFSMVRDLMAWMESIIQQIETQEKPRDVSSVELLQKYHQGIRSEIEARGAKFTDCIDLGKALLNRKHRDPAEIKEKLVQLIEKRKEMMFKWDDRWDWLRLLLEVCQFARDASVAEAWLVAQEPYVTSRDLGHTVDEVEKLLKRHENFEKSTASWEERFSALERLTTLELLALRKQQQEMEQFMKDEQRSERESRREDTGFAEESSQLYTIEEQTLSGAADPSSGQQEGTAGDSTVPIESEMRESASLELEPSFSLVLPKEPERAATMPTEPLSSLAVLQEGTLCRKQDLEGSGKKASNRSWNNLYCVLKSGQLSVYKDHKSFGHGTTYHGEDPLPLRDAGWEILTSYKKKKHVAKLHLADGSEYLFQCKDDEELQRWSEAMEKAVQTLEAEEELGPSGAKTHSLPAPPSSATPPETSSAKKDKEKKFNRFAKKK
;
A
#
# COMPACT_ATOMS: atom_id res chain seq x y z
N LEU A 1 -33.92 -85.40 147.41
CA LEU A 1 -33.82 -86.77 146.86
C LEU A 1 -32.36 -87.19 146.69
N ALA A 2 -31.62 -86.70 145.68
CA ALA A 2 -30.25 -87.14 145.32
C ALA A 2 -29.36 -87.66 146.49
N SER A 3 -29.10 -86.85 147.52
CA SER A 3 -28.14 -87.16 148.59
C SER A 3 -28.42 -88.40 149.46
N ASN A 4 -29.63 -88.98 149.43
CA ASN A 4 -29.96 -90.16 150.23
C ASN A 4 -29.89 -91.47 149.42
N LYS A 5 -29.75 -91.40 148.09
CA LYS A 5 -29.74 -92.59 147.22
C LYS A 5 -28.46 -93.43 147.42
N ASP A 6 -27.34 -92.76 147.66
CA ASP A 6 -26.05 -93.40 147.98
C ASP A 6 -26.04 -94.11 149.35
N TRP A 7 -26.93 -93.70 150.27
CA TRP A 7 -27.08 -94.36 151.58
C TRP A 7 -27.84 -95.67 151.46
N LEU A 8 -28.84 -95.75 150.59
CA LEU A 8 -29.61 -96.99 150.34
C LEU A 8 -28.68 -98.11 149.84
N ASN A 9 -27.89 -97.82 148.80
CA ASN A 9 -26.95 -98.76 148.18
C ASN A 9 -25.94 -99.35 149.18
N LYS A 10 -25.52 -98.60 150.20
CA LYS A 10 -24.64 -99.12 151.26
C LYS A 10 -25.32 -100.13 152.17
N VAL A 11 -26.59 -99.89 152.51
CA VAL A 11 -27.36 -100.76 153.42
C VAL A 11 -27.64 -102.12 152.76
N ASP A 12 -27.84 -102.16 151.43
CA ASP A 12 -27.90 -103.43 150.69
C ASP A 12 -26.58 -104.20 150.74
N GLN A 13 -25.45 -103.50 150.58
CA GLN A 13 -24.12 -104.10 150.53
C GLN A 13 -23.69 -104.66 151.91
N GLU A 14 -23.88 -103.88 152.98
CA GLU A 14 -23.72 -104.35 154.37
C GLU A 14 -24.69 -105.49 154.71
N GLY A 15 -25.88 -105.50 154.12
CA GLY A 15 -26.85 -106.58 154.23
C GLY A 15 -26.37 -107.89 153.60
N GLN A 16 -25.79 -107.84 152.39
CA GLN A 16 -25.26 -109.03 151.70
C GLN A 16 -24.12 -109.69 152.47
N GLU A 17 -23.16 -108.91 153.00
CA GLU A 17 -22.08 -109.44 153.85
C GLU A 17 -22.63 -110.10 155.14
N LEU A 18 -23.74 -109.59 155.68
CA LEU A 18 -24.41 -110.18 156.85
C LEU A 18 -25.05 -111.54 156.54
N MET A 19 -25.58 -111.72 155.33
CA MET A 19 -26.20 -112.99 154.90
C MET A 19 -25.13 -114.07 154.64
N GLU A 20 -24.03 -113.75 153.96
CA GLU A 20 -22.95 -114.71 153.71
C GLU A 20 -22.21 -115.13 155.00
N SER A 21 -21.96 -114.17 155.91
CA SER A 21 -21.19 -114.44 157.12
C SER A 21 -21.97 -115.19 158.21
N LYS A 22 -23.32 -115.10 158.22
CA LYS A 22 -24.20 -115.80 159.17
C LYS A 22 -25.56 -116.17 158.53
N PRO A 23 -25.67 -117.34 157.86
CA PRO A 23 -26.93 -117.76 157.21
C PRO A 23 -28.11 -117.92 158.19
N GLU A 24 -27.84 -118.07 159.49
CA GLU A 24 -28.85 -118.06 160.57
C GLU A 24 -29.61 -116.73 160.75
N PHE A 25 -29.22 -115.65 160.06
CA PHE A 25 -29.95 -114.36 160.03
C PHE A 25 -30.49 -113.97 158.64
N GLU A 26 -30.17 -114.72 157.58
CA GLU A 26 -30.54 -114.44 156.17
C GLU A 26 -32.00 -113.99 155.96
N PRO A 27 -33.04 -114.72 156.42
CA PRO A 27 -34.44 -114.34 156.15
C PRO A 27 -34.88 -113.02 156.80
N ILE A 28 -34.19 -112.57 157.86
CA ILE A 28 -34.51 -111.31 158.56
C ILE A 28 -33.91 -110.11 157.80
N VAL A 29 -32.74 -110.29 157.16
CA VAL A 29 -32.07 -109.23 156.39
C VAL A 29 -32.85 -108.93 155.11
N MET A 30 -33.29 -109.96 154.37
CA MET A 30 -34.09 -109.76 153.15
C MET A 30 -35.38 -108.96 153.39
N GLU A 31 -36.15 -109.27 154.44
CA GLU A 31 -37.41 -108.57 154.73
C GLU A 31 -37.18 -107.07 155.04
N ARG A 32 -36.04 -106.75 155.68
CA ARG A 32 -35.64 -105.38 156.02
C ARG A 32 -35.26 -104.57 154.78
N LEU A 33 -34.46 -105.14 153.87
CA LEU A 33 -34.04 -104.45 152.64
C LEU A 33 -35.21 -104.20 151.67
N ALA A 34 -36.12 -105.17 151.53
CA ALA A 34 -37.31 -105.02 150.69
C ALA A 34 -38.23 -103.88 151.16
N LYS A 35 -38.47 -103.76 152.48
CA LYS A 35 -39.26 -102.67 153.07
C LYS A 35 -38.59 -101.30 152.95
N LEU A 36 -37.26 -101.23 152.87
CA LEU A 36 -36.53 -99.97 152.70
C LEU A 36 -36.75 -99.40 151.29
N HIS A 37 -36.71 -100.25 150.26
CA HIS A 37 -36.96 -99.88 148.87
C HIS A 37 -38.40 -99.38 148.64
N GLU A 38 -39.42 -100.10 149.14
CA GLU A 38 -40.82 -99.73 148.93
C GLU A 38 -41.18 -98.34 149.52
N LEU A 39 -40.48 -97.93 150.58
CA LEU A 39 -40.61 -96.60 151.19
C LEU A 39 -39.85 -95.51 150.41
N TRP A 40 -38.76 -95.86 149.72
CA TRP A 40 -38.01 -94.91 148.89
C TRP A 40 -38.80 -94.48 147.65
N ASP A 41 -39.36 -95.43 146.89
CA ASP A 41 -40.08 -95.12 145.64
C ASP A 41 -41.31 -94.24 145.87
N LYS A 42 -42.02 -94.46 146.99
CA LYS A 42 -43.15 -93.61 147.43
C LYS A 42 -42.73 -92.17 147.73
N LEU A 43 -41.51 -91.96 148.23
CA LEU A 43 -40.96 -90.63 148.50
C LEU A 43 -40.46 -89.94 147.22
N GLU A 44 -39.81 -90.69 146.31
CA GLU A 44 -39.30 -90.16 145.04
C GLU A 44 -40.45 -89.71 144.12
N SER A 45 -41.54 -90.50 144.03
CA SER A 45 -42.76 -90.15 143.27
C SER A 45 -43.48 -88.90 143.80
N THR A 46 -43.88 -88.91 145.08
CA THR A 46 -44.71 -87.84 145.67
C THR A 46 -44.01 -86.46 145.71
N THR A 47 -42.68 -86.43 145.67
CA THR A 47 -41.91 -85.19 145.61
C THR A 47 -41.94 -84.56 144.21
N GLN A 48 -41.88 -85.36 143.14
CA GLN A 48 -41.90 -84.85 141.75
C GLN A 48 -43.28 -84.29 141.38
N GLU A 49 -44.34 -84.98 141.76
CA GLU A 49 -45.72 -84.59 141.45
C GLU A 49 -46.09 -83.23 142.10
N LYS A 50 -45.65 -83.02 143.35
CA LYS A 50 -45.86 -81.74 144.06
C LYS A 50 -45.06 -80.57 143.49
N ALA A 51 -43.88 -80.83 142.91
CA ALA A 51 -43.06 -79.79 142.27
C ALA A 51 -43.69 -79.28 140.96
N ARG A 52 -44.33 -80.16 140.19
CA ARG A 52 -45.03 -79.81 138.94
C ARG A 52 -46.21 -78.86 139.19
N LEU A 53 -47.07 -79.18 140.15
CA LEU A 53 -48.27 -78.39 140.45
C LEU A 53 -47.94 -76.94 140.88
N LEU A 54 -46.83 -76.73 141.60
CA LEU A 54 -46.39 -75.37 141.98
C LEU A 54 -45.87 -74.56 140.78
N PHE A 55 -45.27 -75.22 139.79
CA PHE A 55 -44.78 -74.55 138.57
C PHE A 55 -45.92 -74.12 137.64
N ASP A 56 -46.95 -74.96 137.49
CA ASP A 56 -48.12 -74.63 136.66
C ASP A 56 -48.94 -73.47 137.29
N ALA A 57 -49.14 -73.47 138.61
CA ALA A 57 -49.88 -72.42 139.32
C ALA A 57 -49.23 -71.03 139.24
N ASN A 58 -47.94 -70.92 139.57
CA ASN A 58 -47.19 -69.66 139.53
C ASN A 58 -47.14 -69.02 138.12
N ARG A 59 -47.34 -69.82 137.06
CA ARG A 59 -47.38 -69.31 135.69
C ARG A 59 -48.72 -68.69 135.32
N SER A 60 -49.84 -69.17 135.88
CA SER A 60 -51.17 -68.61 135.58
C SER A 60 -51.27 -67.16 136.06
N GLU A 61 -50.84 -66.89 137.29
CA GLU A 61 -50.90 -65.55 137.89
C GLU A 61 -50.13 -64.49 137.08
N LEU A 62 -49.02 -64.87 136.44
CA LEU A 62 -48.26 -64.01 135.53
C LEU A 62 -48.98 -63.73 134.20
N PHE A 63 -49.76 -64.68 133.68
CA PHE A 63 -50.59 -64.44 132.50
C PHE A 63 -51.71 -63.45 132.81
N ASP A 64 -52.43 -63.62 133.92
CA ASP A 64 -53.56 -62.76 134.30
C ASP A 64 -53.12 -61.30 134.53
N GLN A 65 -51.94 -61.10 135.15
CA GLN A 65 -51.33 -59.78 135.30
C GLN A 65 -51.00 -59.13 133.94
N SER A 66 -50.42 -59.88 133.00
CA SER A 66 -50.06 -59.34 131.67
C SER A 66 -51.29 -59.00 130.80
N LEU A 67 -52.37 -59.78 130.90
CA LEU A 67 -53.65 -59.49 130.22
C LEU A 67 -54.33 -58.24 130.80
N ALA A 68 -54.30 -58.06 132.12
CA ALA A 68 -54.87 -56.88 132.78
C ALA A 68 -54.14 -55.58 132.37
N ASP A 69 -52.81 -55.60 132.33
CA ASP A 69 -52.02 -54.42 131.92
C ASP A 69 -52.20 -54.09 130.42
N MET A 70 -52.32 -55.09 129.54
CA MET A 70 -52.64 -54.83 128.12
C MET A 70 -54.02 -54.19 127.94
N LYS A 71 -55.08 -54.72 128.57
CA LYS A 71 -56.44 -54.12 128.52
C LYS A 71 -56.42 -52.65 128.99
N LYS A 72 -55.74 -52.39 130.11
CA LYS A 72 -55.58 -51.05 130.70
C LYS A 72 -54.84 -50.09 129.78
N TRP A 73 -53.78 -50.54 129.11
CA TRP A 73 -53.04 -49.74 128.12
C TRP A 73 -53.87 -49.47 126.86
N LEU A 74 -54.62 -50.46 126.35
CA LEU A 74 -55.44 -50.34 125.15
C LEU A 74 -56.55 -49.29 125.36
N GLY A 75 -57.24 -49.30 126.52
CA GLY A 75 -58.23 -48.28 126.87
C GLY A 75 -57.66 -46.86 126.95
N GLN A 76 -56.44 -46.69 127.49
CA GLN A 76 -55.75 -45.39 127.49
C GLN A 76 -55.41 -44.91 126.08
N LEU A 77 -55.00 -45.81 125.19
CA LEU A 77 -54.69 -45.47 123.80
C LEU A 77 -55.96 -45.11 123.00
N GLN A 78 -57.06 -45.83 123.19
CA GLN A 78 -58.36 -45.47 122.59
C GLN A 78 -58.80 -44.07 123.01
N GLN A 79 -58.70 -43.73 124.30
CA GLN A 79 -59.06 -42.40 124.79
C GLN A 79 -58.20 -41.30 124.14
N HIS A 80 -56.88 -41.51 124.02
CA HIS A 80 -55.95 -40.55 123.40
C HIS A 80 -56.16 -40.42 121.88
N LEU A 81 -56.66 -41.45 121.20
CA LEU A 81 -57.04 -41.38 119.79
C LEU A 81 -58.38 -40.66 119.58
N GLN A 82 -59.32 -40.77 120.51
CA GLN A 82 -60.60 -40.04 120.47
C GLN A 82 -60.46 -38.56 120.85
N SER A 83 -59.48 -38.20 121.67
CA SER A 83 -59.27 -36.81 122.13
C SER A 83 -58.27 -36.00 121.27
N GLY A 84 -57.88 -36.50 120.09
CA GLY A 84 -56.59 -36.20 119.48
C GLY A 84 -56.57 -35.58 118.08
N ASP A 85 -57.55 -34.75 117.68
CA ASP A 85 -57.37 -33.86 116.52
C ASP A 85 -56.63 -32.57 117.00
N GLU A 86 -55.33 -32.48 116.74
CA GLU A 86 -54.52 -31.26 116.90
C GLU A 86 -54.23 -30.67 115.51
N ASP A 87 -54.63 -29.41 115.27
CA ASP A 87 -54.42 -28.74 113.98
C ASP A 87 -52.93 -28.60 113.61
N VAL A 88 -52.61 -28.95 112.37
CA VAL A 88 -51.25 -28.82 111.81
C VAL A 88 -51.04 -27.38 111.35
N LYS A 89 -50.28 -26.62 112.12
CA LYS A 89 -50.04 -25.17 111.92
C LYS A 89 -48.85 -24.80 111.05
N ASP A 90 -47.86 -25.70 110.95
CA ASP A 90 -46.64 -25.48 110.15
C ASP A 90 -45.95 -26.82 109.84
N LEU A 91 -44.95 -26.80 108.94
CA LEU A 91 -44.18 -27.97 108.55
C LEU A 91 -43.41 -28.61 109.72
N THR A 92 -42.98 -27.82 110.71
CA THR A 92 -42.26 -28.31 111.90
C THR A 92 -43.22 -29.08 112.81
N ASN A 93 -44.37 -28.49 113.13
CA ASN A 93 -45.43 -29.16 113.89
C ASN A 93 -45.94 -30.41 113.14
N ALA A 94 -46.11 -30.35 111.81
CA ALA A 94 -46.46 -31.51 110.98
C ALA A 94 -45.47 -32.69 111.20
N ASN A 95 -44.16 -32.42 111.10
CA ASN A 95 -43.13 -33.44 111.31
C ASN A 95 -43.06 -33.91 112.78
N ILE A 96 -43.29 -33.04 113.76
CA ILE A 96 -43.33 -33.40 115.18
C ILE A 96 -44.54 -34.30 115.47
N LEU A 97 -45.73 -33.97 114.97
CA LEU A 97 -46.95 -34.75 115.12
C LEU A 97 -46.84 -36.10 114.42
N LEU A 98 -46.29 -36.13 113.20
CA LEU A 98 -46.06 -37.37 112.46
C LEU A 98 -45.02 -38.26 113.17
N LYS A 99 -43.96 -37.69 113.78
CA LYS A 99 -42.99 -38.43 114.61
C LYS A 99 -43.59 -38.94 115.94
N LYS A 100 -44.44 -38.15 116.61
CA LYS A 100 -45.24 -38.61 117.77
C LYS A 100 -46.13 -39.79 117.36
N HIS A 101 -46.81 -39.66 116.21
CA HIS A 101 -47.71 -40.68 115.68
C HIS A 101 -46.97 -41.98 115.31
N GLN A 102 -45.81 -41.88 114.65
CA GLN A 102 -44.95 -43.02 114.35
C GLN A 102 -44.46 -43.73 115.63
N MET A 103 -44.20 -42.97 116.72
CA MET A 103 -43.89 -43.57 118.02
C MET A 103 -45.08 -44.36 118.57
N THR A 104 -46.31 -43.85 118.44
CA THR A 104 -47.51 -44.61 118.83
C THR A 104 -47.79 -45.82 117.93
N GLU A 105 -47.56 -45.73 116.61
CA GLU A 105 -47.64 -46.90 115.69
C GLU A 105 -46.61 -47.98 116.05
N ASN A 106 -45.40 -47.59 116.45
CA ASN A 106 -44.38 -48.53 116.92
C ASN A 106 -44.78 -49.18 118.26
N GLN A 107 -45.26 -48.40 119.24
CA GLN A 107 -45.77 -48.92 120.51
C GLN A 107 -46.93 -49.91 120.30
N VAL A 108 -47.86 -49.63 119.39
CA VAL A 108 -48.93 -50.55 118.99
C VAL A 108 -48.38 -51.83 118.38
N ARG A 109 -47.36 -51.74 117.52
CA ARG A 109 -46.73 -52.90 116.87
C ARG A 109 -45.99 -53.79 117.86
N ASP A 110 -45.28 -53.20 118.81
CA ASP A 110 -44.53 -53.96 119.81
C ASP A 110 -45.46 -54.59 120.86
N ARG A 111 -46.52 -53.88 121.29
CA ARG A 111 -47.59 -54.49 122.12
C ARG A 111 -48.40 -55.58 121.39
N ALA A 112 -48.58 -55.46 120.07
CA ALA A 112 -49.18 -56.52 119.27
C ALA A 112 -48.28 -57.77 119.21
N ARG A 113 -46.94 -57.59 119.16
CA ARG A 113 -45.99 -58.71 119.26
C ARG A 113 -46.02 -59.38 120.64
N GLU A 114 -46.07 -58.59 121.72
CA GLU A 114 -46.26 -59.13 123.08
C GLU A 114 -47.54 -59.98 123.19
N LEU A 115 -48.64 -59.54 122.54
CA LEU A 115 -49.88 -60.31 122.48
C LEU A 115 -49.73 -61.62 121.67
N GLU A 116 -49.02 -61.61 120.53
CA GLU A 116 -48.72 -62.82 119.75
C GLU A 116 -47.82 -63.81 120.54
N GLU A 117 -46.81 -63.30 121.25
CA GLU A 117 -45.91 -64.10 122.09
C GLU A 117 -46.67 -64.74 123.27
N LEU A 118 -47.58 -64.01 123.92
CA LEU A 118 -48.45 -64.52 124.98
C LEU A 118 -49.48 -65.54 124.45
N GLN A 119 -50.06 -65.29 123.26
CA GLN A 119 -50.96 -66.24 122.59
C GLN A 119 -50.22 -67.55 122.26
N GLU A 120 -48.98 -67.49 121.79
CA GLU A 120 -48.21 -68.70 121.51
C GLU A 120 -47.74 -69.42 122.77
N ALA A 121 -47.46 -68.70 123.86
CA ALA A 121 -47.11 -69.28 125.15
C ALA A 121 -48.29 -70.05 125.79
N VAL A 122 -49.52 -69.52 125.68
CA VAL A 122 -50.75 -70.25 126.05
C VAL A 122 -50.92 -71.49 125.17
N ARG A 123 -50.82 -71.35 123.84
CA ARG A 123 -50.96 -72.45 122.89
C ARG A 123 -49.96 -73.60 123.11
N LYS A 124 -48.73 -73.29 123.53
CA LYS A 124 -47.66 -74.28 123.74
C LYS A 124 -47.77 -75.06 125.06
N HIS A 125 -48.46 -74.52 126.08
CA HIS A 125 -48.39 -75.07 127.43
C HIS A 125 -49.69 -75.08 128.26
N GLY A 126 -50.83 -74.61 127.74
CA GLY A 126 -52.14 -74.78 128.39
C GLY A 126 -52.53 -76.25 128.47
N GLY A 127 -52.43 -76.84 129.67
CA GLY A 127 -52.47 -78.30 129.87
C GLY A 127 -53.01 -78.77 131.23
N GLY A 128 -53.72 -77.90 131.95
CA GLY A 128 -54.54 -78.24 133.12
C GLY A 128 -55.96 -77.75 132.87
N LYS A 129 -56.97 -78.61 133.06
CA LYS A 129 -58.32 -78.36 132.56
C LYS A 129 -59.21 -77.70 133.62
N GLU A 130 -59.55 -76.43 133.40
CA GLU A 130 -60.95 -75.95 133.47
C GLU A 130 -61.12 -74.58 132.77
N ASP A 131 -60.22 -73.62 132.98
CA ASP A 131 -60.41 -72.20 132.58
C ASP A 131 -60.02 -71.83 131.12
N GLN A 132 -59.52 -72.80 130.34
CA GLN A 132 -58.87 -72.55 129.05
C GLN A 132 -59.73 -71.84 127.97
N PRO A 133 -61.05 -72.08 127.81
CA PRO A 133 -61.83 -71.44 126.74
C PRO A 133 -62.22 -69.97 127.02
N GLU A 134 -62.30 -69.54 128.28
CA GLU A 134 -62.57 -68.14 128.60
C GLU A 134 -61.34 -67.26 128.34
N LEU A 135 -60.15 -67.77 128.68
CA LEU A 135 -58.85 -67.17 128.34
C LEU A 135 -58.67 -66.96 126.82
N GLU A 136 -59.02 -67.95 126.00
CA GLU A 136 -58.98 -67.82 124.54
C GLU A 136 -60.01 -66.79 124.01
N ALA A 137 -61.20 -66.71 124.62
CA ALA A 137 -62.23 -65.73 124.25
C ALA A 137 -61.82 -64.29 124.59
N GLU A 138 -61.18 -64.07 125.75
CA GLU A 138 -60.64 -62.77 126.15
C GLU A 138 -59.47 -62.33 125.25
N GLN A 139 -58.55 -63.23 124.91
CA GLN A 139 -57.47 -62.93 123.96
C GLN A 139 -58.01 -62.53 122.58
N GLN A 140 -59.04 -63.24 122.08
CA GLN A 140 -59.70 -62.88 120.82
C GLN A 140 -60.47 -61.54 120.90
N ALA A 141 -60.95 -61.13 122.06
CA ALA A 141 -61.54 -59.80 122.25
C ALA A 141 -60.47 -58.70 122.15
N LEU A 142 -59.38 -58.86 122.89
CA LEU A 142 -58.22 -57.95 122.87
C LEU A 142 -57.62 -57.83 121.45
N GLN A 143 -57.49 -58.93 120.73
CA GLN A 143 -56.99 -58.95 119.34
C GLN A 143 -57.93 -58.21 118.37
N ARG A 144 -59.26 -58.28 118.57
CA ARG A 144 -60.24 -57.50 117.79
C ARG A 144 -60.16 -56.00 118.10
N GLU A 145 -59.92 -55.62 119.35
CA GLU A 145 -59.73 -54.21 119.74
C GLU A 145 -58.43 -53.63 119.15
N PHE A 146 -57.34 -54.41 119.13
CA PHE A 146 -56.11 -54.05 118.40
C PHE A 146 -56.35 -53.83 116.90
N GLN A 147 -57.13 -54.69 116.24
CA GLN A 147 -57.46 -54.53 114.82
C GLN A 147 -58.30 -53.27 114.57
N GLN A 148 -59.26 -52.95 115.43
CA GLN A 148 -60.08 -51.73 115.33
C GLN A 148 -59.25 -50.44 115.50
N LEU A 149 -58.12 -50.48 116.20
CA LEU A 149 -57.20 -49.34 116.35
C LEU A 149 -56.39 -49.00 115.08
N LEU A 150 -56.14 -49.97 114.18
CA LEU A 150 -55.30 -49.75 112.99
C LEU A 150 -55.94 -48.78 111.98
N THR A 151 -57.26 -48.78 111.86
CA THR A 151 -58.00 -47.89 110.95
C THR A 151 -57.88 -46.40 111.34
N PRO A 152 -58.25 -45.95 112.56
CA PRO A 152 -58.10 -44.54 112.96
C PRO A 152 -56.63 -44.10 113.02
N LEU A 153 -55.68 -45.02 113.33
CA LEU A 153 -54.25 -44.72 113.21
C LEU A 153 -53.86 -44.39 111.77
N SER A 154 -54.13 -45.28 110.81
CA SER A 154 -53.79 -45.05 109.40
C SER A 154 -54.50 -43.84 108.77
N GLN A 155 -55.75 -43.56 109.17
CA GLN A 155 -56.47 -42.34 108.77
C GLN A 155 -55.81 -41.07 109.33
N ARG A 156 -55.42 -41.07 110.61
CA ARG A 156 -54.69 -39.94 111.21
C ARG A 156 -53.31 -39.76 110.57
N ARG A 157 -52.61 -40.84 110.21
CA ARG A 157 -51.35 -40.77 109.45
C ARG A 157 -51.56 -40.12 108.09
N GLY A 158 -52.55 -40.57 107.31
CA GLY A 158 -52.87 -39.99 106.00
C GLY A 158 -53.22 -38.50 106.07
N LYS A 159 -54.01 -38.07 107.06
CA LYS A 159 -54.27 -36.64 107.32
C LYS A 159 -52.98 -35.85 107.60
N LEU A 160 -52.10 -36.37 108.46
CA LEU A 160 -50.81 -35.73 108.80
C LEU A 160 -49.83 -35.71 107.62
N GLU A 161 -49.81 -36.75 106.80
CA GLU A 161 -49.01 -36.86 105.58
C GLU A 161 -49.47 -35.84 104.52
N ALA A 162 -50.80 -35.67 104.32
CA ALA A 162 -51.36 -34.67 103.43
C ALA A 162 -51.14 -33.22 103.95
N ALA A 163 -51.35 -32.98 105.24
CA ALA A 163 -51.07 -31.68 105.85
C ALA A 163 -49.58 -31.32 105.75
N LYS A 164 -48.68 -32.32 105.87
CA LYS A 164 -47.24 -32.15 105.62
C LYS A 164 -46.95 -31.81 104.15
N SER A 165 -47.56 -32.48 103.17
CA SER A 165 -47.31 -32.18 101.76
C SER A 165 -47.79 -30.79 101.35
N ILE A 166 -48.91 -30.31 101.89
CA ILE A 166 -49.41 -28.95 101.67
C ILE A 166 -48.43 -27.90 102.24
N HIS A 167 -47.97 -28.07 103.49
CA HIS A 167 -46.99 -27.14 104.09
C HIS A 167 -45.60 -27.22 103.42
N GLN A 168 -45.20 -28.39 102.93
CA GLN A 168 -43.98 -28.52 102.12
C GLN A 168 -44.14 -27.80 100.78
N PHE A 169 -45.31 -27.87 100.14
CA PHE A 169 -45.57 -27.16 98.89
C PHE A 169 -45.54 -25.64 99.05
N TYR A 170 -46.24 -25.07 100.03
CA TYR A 170 -46.16 -23.62 100.27
C TYR A 170 -44.74 -23.14 100.59
N ARG A 171 -43.91 -24.01 101.20
CA ARG A 171 -42.48 -23.73 101.38
C ARG A 171 -41.73 -23.79 100.04
N ASP A 172 -41.80 -24.89 99.31
CA ASP A 172 -41.11 -25.05 98.02
C ASP A 172 -41.50 -23.90 97.06
N LEU A 173 -42.78 -23.54 97.02
CA LEU A 173 -43.34 -22.43 96.24
C LEU A 173 -42.74 -21.08 96.64
N ALA A 174 -42.63 -20.79 97.94
CA ALA A 174 -41.99 -19.56 98.42
C ALA A 174 -40.48 -19.55 98.17
N ASP A 175 -39.81 -20.71 98.30
CA ASP A 175 -38.38 -20.86 98.00
C ASP A 175 -38.10 -20.65 96.49
N GLU A 176 -38.97 -21.11 95.55
CA GLU A 176 -38.84 -20.80 94.11
C GLU A 176 -39.26 -19.35 93.75
N LEU A 177 -40.31 -18.79 94.36
CA LEU A 177 -40.71 -17.39 94.15
C LEU A 177 -39.60 -16.43 94.57
N LEU A 178 -38.98 -16.66 95.73
CA LEU A 178 -37.82 -15.89 96.19
C LEU A 178 -36.63 -15.99 95.22
N TRP A 179 -36.39 -17.17 94.63
CA TRP A 179 -35.37 -17.33 93.59
C TRP A 179 -35.66 -16.45 92.37
N ILE A 180 -36.92 -16.37 91.93
CA ILE A 180 -37.33 -15.49 90.82
C ILE A 180 -37.12 -14.02 91.21
N GLU A 181 -37.50 -13.61 92.43
CA GLU A 181 -37.28 -12.24 92.93
C GLU A 181 -35.78 -11.87 93.00
N GLU A 182 -34.90 -12.77 93.44
CA GLU A 182 -33.45 -12.54 93.46
C GLU A 182 -32.85 -12.37 92.04
N ARG A 183 -33.43 -13.05 91.03
CA ARG A 183 -32.90 -13.05 89.65
C ARG A 183 -33.55 -12.03 88.72
N MET A 184 -34.75 -11.54 89.05
CA MET A 184 -35.45 -10.50 88.28
C MET A 184 -34.61 -9.22 88.08
N PRO A 185 -33.89 -8.66 89.08
CA PRO A 185 -33.04 -7.47 88.89
C PRO A 185 -31.88 -7.70 87.92
N LEU A 186 -31.38 -8.93 87.80
CA LEU A 186 -30.30 -9.27 86.86
C LEU A 186 -30.82 -9.33 85.42
N ALA A 187 -32.01 -9.89 85.20
CA ALA A 187 -32.67 -9.91 83.90
C ALA A 187 -33.15 -8.51 83.46
N MET A 188 -33.64 -7.70 84.40
CA MET A 188 -34.10 -6.33 84.15
C MET A 188 -32.96 -5.30 83.96
N SER A 189 -31.70 -5.74 83.84
CA SER A 189 -30.58 -4.83 83.62
C SER A 189 -30.76 -3.98 82.35
N GLN A 190 -30.28 -2.74 82.43
CA GLN A 190 -30.19 -1.81 81.29
C GLN A 190 -28.75 -1.68 80.76
N GLU A 191 -27.79 -2.36 81.39
CA GLU A 191 -26.41 -2.42 80.93
C GLU A 191 -26.30 -3.19 79.60
N HIS A 192 -25.91 -2.48 78.55
CA HIS A 192 -25.67 -2.99 77.20
C HIS A 192 -24.20 -2.91 76.76
N GLY A 193 -23.34 -2.24 77.55
CA GLY A 193 -21.91 -2.04 77.26
C GLY A 193 -21.62 -0.87 76.31
N ASN A 194 -20.37 -0.40 76.30
CA ASN A 194 -19.94 0.78 75.51
C ASN A 194 -18.67 0.52 74.67
N ASN A 195 -18.14 -0.71 74.70
CA ASN A 195 -17.10 -1.19 73.80
C ASN A 195 -17.26 -2.71 73.63
N LEU A 196 -16.72 -3.28 72.55
CA LEU A 196 -16.91 -4.69 72.22
C LEU A 196 -16.57 -5.67 73.38
N GLN A 197 -15.52 -5.38 74.15
CA GLN A 197 -15.12 -6.20 75.30
C GLN A 197 -16.14 -6.18 76.45
N THR A 198 -16.74 -5.02 76.77
CA THR A 198 -17.80 -4.93 77.79
C THR A 198 -19.09 -5.60 77.33
N VAL A 199 -19.48 -5.46 76.05
CA VAL A 199 -20.66 -6.17 75.54
C VAL A 199 -20.43 -7.69 75.57
N GLN A 200 -19.27 -8.19 75.14
CA GLN A 200 -18.94 -9.62 75.22
C GLN A 200 -18.95 -10.16 76.65
N MET A 201 -18.47 -9.39 77.63
CA MET A 201 -18.54 -9.76 79.05
C MET A 201 -19.99 -9.84 79.54
N LEU A 202 -20.82 -8.85 79.19
CA LEU A 202 -22.24 -8.83 79.54
C LEU A 202 -23.02 -9.95 78.84
N LEU A 203 -22.67 -10.29 77.59
CA LEU A 203 -23.24 -11.40 76.85
C LEU A 203 -22.91 -12.76 77.50
N ASN A 204 -21.66 -12.95 77.97
CA ASN A 204 -21.29 -14.15 78.72
C ASN A 204 -22.02 -14.23 80.09
N ARG A 205 -22.23 -13.08 80.75
CA ARG A 205 -23.05 -13.00 81.97
C ARG A 205 -24.52 -13.36 81.69
N ASN A 206 -25.09 -12.85 80.60
CA ASN A 206 -26.43 -13.19 80.11
C ASN A 206 -26.55 -14.69 79.79
N GLN A 207 -25.60 -15.27 79.04
CA GLN A 207 -25.52 -16.71 78.75
C GLN A 207 -25.34 -17.59 80.01
N THR A 208 -24.80 -17.04 81.09
CA THR A 208 -24.67 -17.74 82.38
C THR A 208 -26.00 -17.71 83.13
N LEU A 209 -26.63 -16.55 83.26
CA LEU A 209 -27.97 -16.43 83.85
C LEU A 209 -29.03 -17.22 83.06
N GLN A 210 -28.94 -17.25 81.73
CA GLN A 210 -29.79 -18.07 80.87
C GLN A 210 -29.68 -19.56 81.23
N ARG A 211 -28.45 -20.10 81.37
CA ARG A 211 -28.24 -21.51 81.76
C ARG A 211 -28.70 -21.81 83.18
N GLU A 212 -28.66 -20.83 84.08
CA GLU A 212 -29.23 -20.96 85.43
C GLU A 212 -30.77 -21.03 85.37
N ILE A 213 -31.44 -20.19 84.57
CA ILE A 213 -32.89 -20.23 84.35
C ILE A 213 -33.31 -21.54 83.65
N GLU A 214 -32.62 -21.95 82.59
CA GLU A 214 -32.86 -23.23 81.90
C GLU A 214 -32.65 -24.44 82.83
N GLY A 215 -31.71 -24.35 83.77
CA GLY A 215 -31.47 -25.37 84.79
C GLY A 215 -32.53 -25.42 85.91
N HIS A 216 -33.18 -24.29 86.21
CA HIS A 216 -34.27 -24.20 87.20
C HIS A 216 -35.66 -24.52 86.63
N GLN A 217 -35.87 -24.43 85.31
CA GLN A 217 -37.12 -24.83 84.64
C GLN A 217 -37.72 -26.16 85.14
N PRO A 218 -37.01 -27.31 85.14
CA PRO A 218 -37.59 -28.59 85.58
C PRO A 218 -37.98 -28.62 87.06
N ARG A 219 -37.44 -27.72 87.88
CA ARG A 219 -37.78 -27.58 89.30
C ARG A 219 -39.07 -26.78 89.48
N VAL A 220 -39.23 -25.69 88.73
CA VAL A 220 -40.49 -24.93 88.65
C VAL A 220 -41.60 -25.84 88.12
N ASP A 221 -41.35 -26.60 87.05
CA ASP A 221 -42.29 -27.60 86.51
C ASP A 221 -42.70 -28.64 87.57
N GLU A 222 -41.76 -29.12 88.38
CA GLU A 222 -42.02 -30.09 89.46
C GLU A 222 -42.94 -29.51 90.55
N VAL A 223 -42.70 -28.26 90.96
CA VAL A 223 -43.52 -27.54 91.95
C VAL A 223 -44.91 -27.24 91.39
N VAL A 224 -45.00 -26.79 90.13
CA VAL A 224 -46.26 -26.53 89.43
C VAL A 224 -47.11 -27.80 89.31
N GLU A 225 -46.55 -28.89 88.78
CA GLU A 225 -47.27 -30.16 88.65
C GLU A 225 -47.60 -30.80 90.00
N ARG A 226 -46.81 -30.55 91.05
CA ARG A 226 -47.18 -30.94 92.43
C ARG A 226 -48.39 -30.11 92.91
N GLY A 227 -48.33 -28.80 92.75
CA GLY A 227 -49.40 -27.86 93.12
C GLY A 227 -50.73 -28.17 92.43
N ARG A 228 -50.72 -28.35 91.10
CA ARG A 228 -51.90 -28.72 90.30
C ARG A 228 -52.57 -30.00 90.82
N ARG A 229 -51.79 -31.02 91.20
CA ARG A 229 -52.31 -32.26 91.83
C ARG A 229 -52.94 -32.02 93.20
N MET A 230 -52.42 -31.10 94.02
CA MET A 230 -53.01 -30.77 95.32
C MET A 230 -54.24 -29.86 95.20
N ALA A 231 -54.27 -28.93 94.24
CA ALA A 231 -55.47 -28.16 93.92
C ALA A 231 -56.62 -29.10 93.47
N ALA A 232 -56.34 -30.06 92.58
CA ALA A 232 -57.30 -31.08 92.17
C ALA A 232 -57.79 -31.96 93.33
N ALA A 233 -56.91 -32.34 94.26
CA ALA A 233 -57.28 -33.11 95.44
C ALA A 233 -58.13 -32.30 96.44
N ALA A 234 -57.78 -31.04 96.69
CA ALA A 234 -58.53 -30.15 97.59
C ALA A 234 -59.90 -29.74 97.00
N GLY A 235 -59.98 -29.58 95.68
CA GLY A 235 -61.23 -29.30 94.97
C GLY A 235 -62.21 -30.48 94.97
N ALA A 236 -61.72 -31.72 95.08
CA ALA A 236 -62.55 -32.91 95.28
C ALA A 236 -63.17 -33.00 96.70
N GLU A 237 -62.77 -32.12 97.62
CA GLU A 237 -63.27 -32.03 99.00
C GLU A 237 -63.93 -30.66 99.31
N ASP A 238 -64.31 -29.88 98.29
CA ASP A 238 -64.93 -28.54 98.40
C ASP A 238 -64.17 -27.56 99.33
N ARG A 239 -62.83 -27.63 99.36
CA ARG A 239 -62.01 -26.79 100.25
C ARG A 239 -61.64 -25.45 99.61
N PRO A 240 -61.72 -24.31 100.36
CA PRO A 240 -61.18 -23.01 99.92
C PRO A 240 -59.63 -22.97 99.86
N GLU A 241 -58.97 -24.10 100.12
CA GLU A 241 -57.54 -24.29 99.93
C GLU A 241 -57.19 -24.47 98.44
N ALA A 242 -58.12 -24.97 97.62
CA ALA A 242 -57.89 -25.23 96.19
C ALA A 242 -57.73 -23.95 95.36
N GLU A 243 -58.58 -22.95 95.59
CA GLU A 243 -58.50 -21.63 94.92
C GLU A 243 -57.17 -20.95 95.24
N ARG A 244 -56.78 -20.91 96.52
CA ARG A 244 -55.52 -20.31 96.99
C ARG A 244 -54.27 -20.98 96.40
N ILE A 245 -54.27 -22.31 96.26
CA ILE A 245 -53.18 -23.03 95.59
C ILE A 245 -53.14 -22.63 94.10
N THR A 246 -54.29 -22.46 93.46
CA THR A 246 -54.39 -22.08 92.04
C THR A 246 -53.90 -20.64 91.81
N ASP A 247 -54.31 -19.69 92.65
CA ASP A 247 -53.86 -18.28 92.56
C ASP A 247 -52.34 -18.15 92.73
N GLN A 248 -51.77 -18.87 93.70
CA GLN A 248 -50.31 -18.86 93.95
C GLN A 248 -49.51 -19.61 92.86
N LEU A 249 -50.12 -20.57 92.16
CA LEU A 249 -49.53 -21.18 90.97
C LEU A 249 -49.53 -20.24 89.78
N ASN A 250 -50.63 -19.48 89.58
CA ASN A 250 -50.68 -18.46 88.55
C ASN A 250 -49.62 -17.37 88.79
N GLU A 251 -49.43 -16.94 90.04
CA GLU A 251 -48.37 -15.99 90.43
C GLU A 251 -46.96 -16.52 90.08
N LEU A 252 -46.67 -17.79 90.36
CA LEU A 252 -45.41 -18.44 89.97
C LEU A 252 -45.24 -18.53 88.45
N GLU A 253 -46.28 -18.97 87.71
CA GLU A 253 -46.25 -19.13 86.26
C GLU A 253 -46.09 -17.76 85.55
N GLU A 254 -46.76 -16.70 86.03
CA GLU A 254 -46.59 -15.33 85.53
C GLU A 254 -45.20 -14.75 85.86
N ALA A 255 -44.72 -14.91 87.10
CA ALA A 255 -43.40 -14.41 87.51
C ALA A 255 -42.26 -15.09 86.74
N TRP A 256 -42.36 -16.40 86.53
CA TRP A 256 -41.41 -17.18 85.73
C TRP A 256 -41.43 -16.76 84.25
N THR A 257 -42.63 -16.66 83.66
CA THR A 257 -42.80 -16.19 82.27
C THR A 257 -42.23 -14.78 82.09
N ARG A 258 -42.45 -13.88 83.06
CA ARG A 258 -41.88 -12.52 83.06
C ARG A 258 -40.35 -12.54 83.14
N LEU A 259 -39.76 -13.38 83.99
CA LEU A 259 -38.30 -13.52 84.08
C LEU A 259 -37.69 -13.95 82.74
N GLN A 260 -38.31 -14.92 82.05
CA GLN A 260 -37.90 -15.35 80.72
C GLN A 260 -38.01 -14.24 79.68
N GLN A 261 -39.11 -13.47 79.68
CA GLN A 261 -39.31 -12.34 78.77
C GLN A 261 -38.29 -11.22 78.97
N GLU A 262 -37.99 -10.82 80.22
CA GLU A 262 -36.98 -9.78 80.48
C GLU A 262 -35.57 -10.26 80.14
N MET A 263 -35.25 -11.54 80.37
CA MET A 263 -33.98 -12.14 79.92
C MET A 263 -33.85 -12.09 78.39
N ALA A 264 -34.91 -12.45 77.66
CA ALA A 264 -34.96 -12.36 76.19
C ALA A 264 -34.75 -10.93 75.70
N LYS A 265 -35.48 -9.94 76.26
CA LYS A 265 -35.30 -8.51 75.94
C LYS A 265 -33.90 -8.00 76.27
N TRP A 266 -33.25 -8.50 77.32
CA TRP A 266 -31.86 -8.15 77.63
C TRP A 266 -30.87 -8.77 76.64
N ARG A 267 -31.11 -10.03 76.24
CA ARG A 267 -30.32 -10.74 75.22
C ARG A 267 -30.41 -10.08 73.85
N GLU A 268 -31.59 -9.63 73.42
CA GLU A 268 -31.79 -8.90 72.16
C GLU A 268 -31.06 -7.56 72.17
N ARG A 269 -31.21 -6.76 73.24
CA ARG A 269 -30.47 -5.49 73.42
C ARG A 269 -28.94 -5.69 73.42
N LEU A 270 -28.44 -6.74 74.08
CA LEU A 270 -27.01 -7.09 74.06
C LEU A 270 -26.52 -7.56 72.69
N ASN A 271 -27.34 -8.31 71.94
CA ASN A 271 -26.98 -8.76 70.59
C ASN A 271 -26.91 -7.58 69.60
N GLY A 272 -27.87 -6.64 69.66
CA GLY A 272 -27.85 -5.41 68.87
C GLY A 272 -26.64 -4.54 69.18
N SER A 273 -26.43 -4.22 70.48
CA SER A 273 -25.25 -3.49 70.95
C SER A 273 -23.94 -4.18 70.53
N ASN A 274 -23.86 -5.51 70.60
CA ASN A 274 -22.69 -6.26 70.12
C ASN A 274 -22.49 -6.10 68.61
N LEU A 275 -23.55 -6.14 67.80
CA LEU A 275 -23.46 -6.01 66.34
C LEU A 275 -23.01 -4.58 65.94
N ALA A 276 -23.54 -3.55 66.61
CA ALA A 276 -23.10 -2.17 66.45
C ALA A 276 -21.64 -1.97 66.89
N GLN A 277 -21.24 -2.51 68.04
CA GLN A 277 -19.85 -2.45 68.50
C GLN A 277 -18.89 -3.22 67.58
N GLN A 278 -19.30 -4.38 67.03
CA GLN A 278 -18.54 -5.05 65.97
C GLN A 278 -18.42 -4.19 64.72
N TYR A 279 -19.49 -3.52 64.28
CA TYR A 279 -19.42 -2.57 63.17
C TYR A 279 -18.42 -1.44 63.42
N TYR A 280 -18.45 -0.81 64.61
CA TYR A 280 -17.53 0.29 64.92
C TYR A 280 -16.06 -0.16 64.94
N ASN A 281 -15.75 -1.35 65.46
CA ASN A 281 -14.37 -1.88 65.42
C ASN A 281 -13.94 -2.21 63.98
N ASP A 282 -14.78 -2.90 63.20
CA ASP A 282 -14.49 -3.19 61.78
C ASP A 282 -14.32 -1.90 60.94
N ALA A 283 -15.04 -0.82 61.29
CA ALA A 283 -14.92 0.49 60.65
C ALA A 283 -13.64 1.25 61.07
N ASP A 284 -13.28 1.20 62.35
CA ASP A 284 -12.04 1.82 62.85
C ASP A 284 -10.78 1.08 62.31
N GLU A 285 -10.84 -0.24 62.16
CA GLU A 285 -9.81 -1.03 61.44
C GLU A 285 -9.72 -0.62 59.96
N ALA A 286 -10.86 -0.38 59.29
CA ALA A 286 -10.88 0.07 57.91
C ALA A 286 -10.32 1.49 57.73
N GLU A 287 -10.66 2.44 58.61
CA GLU A 287 -10.08 3.80 58.57
C GLU A 287 -8.58 3.78 58.88
N ALA A 288 -8.14 3.00 59.88
CA ALA A 288 -6.71 2.86 60.18
C ALA A 288 -5.91 2.30 59.00
N TRP A 289 -6.46 1.29 58.31
CA TRP A 289 -5.86 0.72 57.11
C TRP A 289 -5.82 1.72 55.93
N ILE A 290 -6.90 2.49 55.71
CA ILE A 290 -6.94 3.55 54.69
C ILE A 290 -5.85 4.59 54.97
N TRP A 291 -5.72 5.08 56.20
CA TRP A 291 -4.68 6.04 56.60
C TRP A 291 -3.26 5.52 56.37
N GLU A 292 -3.00 4.24 56.63
CA GLU A 292 -1.70 3.61 56.34
C GLU A 292 -1.41 3.60 54.83
N GLN A 293 -2.40 3.27 54.00
CA GLN A 293 -2.22 3.30 52.55
C GLN A 293 -2.07 4.73 52.01
N GLU A 294 -2.82 5.71 52.53
CA GLU A 294 -2.64 7.12 52.17
C GLU A 294 -1.22 7.61 52.48
N LEU A 295 -0.65 7.22 53.63
CA LEU A 295 0.72 7.57 53.99
C LEU A 295 1.75 7.01 52.98
N TYR A 296 1.58 5.74 52.54
CA TYR A 296 2.41 5.19 51.46
C TYR A 296 2.20 5.92 50.13
N MET A 297 0.98 6.34 49.81
CA MET A 297 0.65 7.10 48.60
C MET A 297 1.21 8.53 48.60
N ILE A 298 1.42 9.15 49.76
CA ILE A 298 1.97 10.52 49.89
C ILE A 298 3.51 10.56 49.76
N ALA A 299 4.22 9.44 49.94
CA ALA A 299 5.68 9.40 49.90
C ALA A 299 6.28 9.74 48.51
N ASP A 300 6.79 10.96 48.34
CA ASP A 300 7.44 11.52 47.14
C ASP A 300 8.84 10.91 46.88
N GLU A 301 8.90 9.60 46.65
CA GLU A 301 10.04 8.98 45.97
C GLU A 301 10.06 9.45 44.51
N LYS A 302 11.23 9.89 44.03
CA LYS A 302 11.46 10.28 42.63
C LYS A 302 12.38 9.30 41.93
N ALA A 303 12.00 8.92 40.71
CA ALA A 303 12.81 8.10 39.83
C ALA A 303 14.07 8.87 39.37
N LYS A 304 15.10 8.13 38.97
CA LYS A 304 16.39 8.67 38.49
C LYS A 304 16.75 8.20 37.08
N ASP A 305 16.08 7.16 36.61
CA ASP A 305 16.33 6.45 35.36
C ASP A 305 15.07 5.65 34.97
N GLU A 306 15.05 5.13 33.74
CA GLU A 306 13.95 4.32 33.20
C GLU A 306 13.60 3.12 34.11
N GLN A 307 14.62 2.47 34.68
CA GLN A 307 14.46 1.23 35.47
C GLN A 307 13.84 1.49 36.84
N SER A 308 14.22 2.57 37.52
CA SER A 308 13.61 3.02 38.78
C SER A 308 12.19 3.51 38.54
N ALA A 309 11.93 4.28 37.49
CA ALA A 309 10.58 4.67 37.10
C ALA A 309 9.67 3.44 36.84
N MET A 310 10.14 2.47 36.07
CA MET A 310 9.43 1.21 35.81
C MET A 310 9.18 0.42 37.11
N LEU A 311 10.17 0.29 37.98
CA LEU A 311 10.06 -0.45 39.24
C LEU A 311 9.09 0.24 40.21
N MET A 312 9.11 1.57 40.29
CA MET A 312 8.20 2.36 41.11
C MET A 312 6.76 2.29 40.59
N LEU A 313 6.54 2.40 39.28
CA LEU A 313 5.24 2.19 38.66
C LEU A 313 4.73 0.75 38.91
N LYS A 314 5.60 -0.26 38.82
CA LYS A 314 5.25 -1.66 39.13
C LYS A 314 4.89 -1.88 40.60
N ARG A 315 5.64 -1.30 41.54
CA ARG A 315 5.30 -1.31 42.98
C ARG A 315 3.95 -0.64 43.23
N HIS A 316 3.73 0.53 42.62
CA HIS A 316 2.49 1.30 42.72
C HIS A 316 1.28 0.54 42.16
N LEU A 317 1.42 -0.19 41.06
CA LEU A 317 0.35 -1.02 40.51
C LEU A 317 -0.04 -2.17 41.45
N ILE A 318 0.93 -2.78 42.16
CA ILE A 318 0.65 -3.80 43.20
C ILE A 318 -0.09 -3.17 44.39
N LEU A 319 0.36 -1.99 44.84
CA LEU A 319 -0.28 -1.25 45.93
C LEU A 319 -1.71 -0.82 45.56
N LYS A 320 -1.92 -0.31 44.34
CA LYS A 320 -3.26 0.00 43.81
C LYS A 320 -4.14 -1.24 43.73
N GLN A 321 -3.62 -2.40 43.31
CA GLN A 321 -4.40 -3.63 43.28
C GLN A 321 -4.91 -3.99 44.68
N ALA A 322 -4.06 -3.89 45.72
CA ALA A 322 -4.49 -4.10 47.10
C ALA A 322 -5.57 -3.10 47.54
N VAL A 323 -5.50 -1.84 47.09
CA VAL A 323 -6.56 -0.84 47.31
C VAL A 323 -7.86 -1.21 46.60
N ASP A 324 -7.82 -1.62 45.34
CA ASP A 324 -9.02 -2.04 44.59
C ASP A 324 -9.64 -3.35 45.15
N ASP A 325 -8.81 -4.30 45.60
CA ASP A 325 -9.25 -5.54 46.24
C ASP A 325 -9.96 -5.27 47.59
N TYR A 326 -9.49 -4.28 48.36
CA TYR A 326 -10.12 -3.88 49.62
C TYR A 326 -11.55 -3.32 49.46
N SER A 327 -11.99 -3.00 48.22
CA SER A 327 -13.39 -2.66 47.93
C SER A 327 -14.37 -3.75 48.37
N ALA A 328 -13.94 -5.02 48.43
CA ALA A 328 -14.76 -6.12 48.93
C ALA A 328 -15.01 -6.03 50.45
N SER A 329 -14.06 -5.50 51.22
CA SER A 329 -14.21 -5.26 52.67
C SER A 329 -15.16 -4.10 52.94
N ILE A 330 -14.95 -2.96 52.26
CA ILE A 330 -15.81 -1.77 52.37
C ILE A 330 -17.27 -2.10 52.02
N ARG A 331 -17.50 -2.84 50.92
CA ARG A 331 -18.87 -3.29 50.55
C ARG A 331 -19.52 -4.18 51.62
N ARG A 332 -18.78 -5.06 52.28
CA ARG A 332 -19.31 -5.91 53.38
C ARG A 332 -19.66 -5.09 54.63
N LEU A 333 -18.91 -4.02 54.89
CA LEU A 333 -19.16 -3.08 55.98
C LEU A 333 -20.44 -2.26 55.69
N ALA A 334 -20.54 -1.71 54.47
CA ALA A 334 -21.74 -1.01 53.99
C ALA A 334 -22.99 -1.91 53.96
N ASP A 335 -22.87 -3.14 53.47
CA ASP A 335 -23.94 -4.15 53.51
C ASP A 335 -24.46 -4.42 54.94
N ARG A 336 -23.60 -4.33 55.95
CA ARG A 336 -23.99 -4.51 57.36
C ARG A 336 -24.65 -3.26 57.91
N ALA A 337 -24.10 -2.08 57.62
CA ALA A 337 -24.71 -0.79 57.96
C ALA A 337 -26.14 -0.67 57.39
N GLN A 338 -26.31 -0.99 56.11
CA GLN A 338 -27.59 -0.94 55.40
C GLN A 338 -28.62 -1.90 56.00
N ARG A 339 -28.22 -3.07 56.49
CA ARG A 339 -29.11 -4.02 57.18
C ARG A 339 -29.54 -3.51 58.55
N MET A 340 -28.59 -3.08 59.38
CA MET A 340 -28.92 -2.53 60.72
C MET A 340 -29.85 -1.30 60.62
N PHE A 341 -29.68 -0.46 59.60
CA PHE A 341 -30.60 0.64 59.33
C PHE A 341 -31.99 0.15 58.85
N ALA A 342 -32.05 -0.88 57.99
CA ALA A 342 -33.31 -1.47 57.54
C ALA A 342 -34.03 -2.35 58.59
N GLU A 343 -33.35 -2.68 59.69
CA GLU A 343 -33.86 -3.41 60.85
C GLU A 343 -34.24 -2.47 62.02
N ASP A 344 -34.33 -1.14 61.77
CA ASP A 344 -34.62 -0.09 62.75
C ASP A 344 -33.71 -0.15 64.01
N HIS A 345 -32.44 -0.53 63.86
CA HIS A 345 -31.50 -0.62 64.97
C HIS A 345 -31.25 0.77 65.62
N PRO A 346 -31.20 0.91 66.96
CA PRO A 346 -31.05 2.20 67.65
C PRO A 346 -29.87 3.07 67.17
N ASP A 347 -28.73 2.44 66.85
CA ASP A 347 -27.53 3.13 66.36
C ASP A 347 -27.52 3.32 64.82
N GLY A 348 -28.57 2.90 64.10
CA GLY A 348 -28.58 2.72 62.64
C GLY A 348 -28.27 3.98 61.84
N GLU A 349 -28.83 5.14 62.22
CA GLU A 349 -28.53 6.42 61.56
C GLU A 349 -27.06 6.82 61.69
N GLU A 350 -26.49 6.67 62.90
CA GLU A 350 -25.09 7.04 63.19
C GLU A 350 -24.11 6.06 62.54
N ILE A 351 -24.46 4.79 62.44
CA ILE A 351 -23.73 3.76 61.70
C ILE A 351 -23.71 4.08 60.20
N ILE A 352 -24.84 4.46 59.59
CA ILE A 352 -24.88 4.90 58.18
C ILE A 352 -24.06 6.19 58.00
N ARG A 353 -24.10 7.13 58.96
CA ARG A 353 -23.28 8.34 58.95
C ARG A 353 -21.78 8.03 59.05
N ARG A 354 -21.38 7.02 59.83
CA ARG A 354 -20.00 6.52 59.91
C ARG A 354 -19.60 5.85 58.59
N GLN A 355 -20.44 5.00 58.01
CA GLN A 355 -20.19 4.36 56.71
C GLN A 355 -19.90 5.38 55.61
N GLY A 356 -20.71 6.43 55.49
CA GLY A 356 -20.51 7.47 54.48
C GLY A 356 -19.20 8.26 54.63
N GLN A 357 -18.59 8.27 55.83
CA GLN A 357 -17.26 8.83 56.06
C GLN A 357 -16.16 7.85 55.61
N VAL A 358 -16.28 6.56 55.95
CA VAL A 358 -15.35 5.50 55.49
C VAL A 358 -15.35 5.41 53.96
N ASP A 359 -16.53 5.37 53.33
CA ASP A 359 -16.68 5.32 51.88
C ASP A 359 -16.03 6.53 51.19
N LYS A 360 -16.15 7.72 51.80
CA LYS A 360 -15.53 8.96 51.29
C LYS A 360 -14.01 8.95 51.41
N GLN A 361 -13.45 8.46 52.52
CA GLN A 361 -12.00 8.30 52.67
C GLN A 361 -11.46 7.27 51.69
N TYR A 362 -12.12 6.12 51.57
CA TYR A 362 -11.75 5.08 50.61
C TYR A 362 -11.82 5.58 49.15
N ALA A 363 -12.81 6.41 48.81
CA ALA A 363 -12.87 7.08 47.50
C ALA A 363 -11.67 8.03 47.28
N GLY A 364 -11.34 8.87 48.26
CA GLY A 364 -10.18 9.76 48.21
C GLY A 364 -8.84 9.02 48.04
N LEU A 365 -8.64 7.91 48.77
CA LEU A 365 -7.49 7.02 48.59
C LEU A 365 -7.41 6.44 47.17
N ARG A 366 -8.55 6.07 46.56
CA ARG A 366 -8.58 5.58 45.17
C ARG A 366 -8.26 6.67 44.15
N GLU A 367 -8.72 7.89 44.36
CA GLU A 367 -8.36 9.05 43.52
C GLU A 367 -6.87 9.37 43.64
N LEU A 368 -6.33 9.43 44.86
CA LEU A 368 -4.89 9.63 45.13
C LEU A 368 -4.02 8.53 44.51
N ALA A 369 -4.45 7.26 44.62
CA ALA A 369 -3.78 6.12 44.00
C ALA A 369 -3.80 6.21 42.46
N GLU A 370 -4.89 6.70 41.86
CA GLU A 370 -5.00 6.85 40.41
C GLU A 370 -4.19 8.06 39.91
N ASP A 371 -4.14 9.17 40.63
CA ASP A 371 -3.32 10.34 40.29
C ASP A 371 -1.83 10.07 40.46
N ARG A 372 -1.42 9.32 41.49
CA ARG A 372 -0.04 8.82 41.58
C ARG A 372 0.29 7.83 40.46
N ARG A 373 -0.68 7.00 40.01
CA ARG A 373 -0.49 6.13 38.84
C ARG A 373 -0.24 6.95 37.58
N LYS A 374 -1.02 8.00 37.32
CA LYS A 374 -0.82 8.93 36.19
C LYS A 374 0.57 9.56 36.26
N LYS A 375 0.95 10.16 37.40
CA LYS A 375 2.26 10.82 37.58
C LYS A 375 3.44 9.87 37.37
N LEU A 376 3.43 8.68 37.97
CA LEU A 376 4.50 7.69 37.77
C LEU A 376 4.56 7.15 36.34
N ASN A 377 3.42 7.05 35.66
CA ASN A 377 3.35 6.64 34.26
C ASN A 377 3.88 7.73 33.33
N LEU A 378 3.51 8.99 33.56
CA LEU A 378 4.07 10.18 32.90
C LEU A 378 5.60 10.22 33.02
N THR A 379 6.15 10.12 34.24
CA THR A 379 7.61 10.09 34.46
C THR A 379 8.29 8.90 33.77
N TYR A 380 7.66 7.72 33.74
CA TYR A 380 8.19 6.55 33.01
C TYR A 380 8.23 6.78 31.50
N HIS A 381 7.18 7.38 30.93
CA HIS A 381 7.14 7.73 29.51
C HIS A 381 8.15 8.81 29.14
N HIS A 382 8.41 9.80 30.02
CA HIS A 382 9.48 10.78 29.81
C HIS A 382 10.88 10.13 29.71
N PHE A 383 11.22 9.17 30.58
CA PHE A 383 12.51 8.47 30.49
C PHE A 383 12.62 7.59 29.23
N LEU A 384 11.54 6.91 28.83
CA LEU A 384 11.49 6.19 27.54
C LEU A 384 11.69 7.15 26.37
N LEU A 385 11.02 8.30 26.40
CA LEU A 385 11.06 9.30 25.36
C LEU A 385 12.44 9.94 25.24
N SER A 386 13.11 10.29 26.35
CA SER A 386 14.52 10.77 26.32
C SER A 386 15.41 9.82 25.51
N ARG A 387 15.29 8.52 25.74
CA ARG A 387 16.05 7.52 24.98
C ARG A 387 15.65 7.46 23.50
N GLU A 388 14.35 7.45 23.19
CA GLU A 388 13.89 7.46 21.78
C GLU A 388 14.27 8.75 21.03
N VAL A 389 14.39 9.88 21.74
CA VAL A 389 14.93 11.17 21.26
C VAL A 389 16.43 11.04 20.98
N GLU A 390 17.23 10.59 21.95
CA GLU A 390 18.67 10.37 21.81
C GLU A 390 18.99 9.35 20.68
N ASP A 391 18.23 8.25 20.59
CA ASP A 391 18.29 7.23 19.53
C ASP A 391 17.82 7.76 18.16
N LEU A 392 17.10 8.89 18.11
CA LEU A 392 16.65 9.54 16.87
C LEU A 392 17.66 10.61 16.42
N GLU A 393 18.11 11.49 17.32
CA GLU A 393 19.19 12.45 17.07
C GLU A 393 20.47 11.74 16.59
N HIS A 394 20.87 10.64 17.25
CA HIS A 394 22.04 9.87 16.83
C HIS A 394 21.87 9.26 15.43
N TRP A 395 20.67 8.78 15.10
CA TRP A 395 20.36 8.25 13.77
C TRP A 395 20.33 9.36 12.71
N ILE A 396 19.79 10.54 13.01
CA ILE A 396 19.86 11.72 12.14
C ILE A 396 21.33 12.06 11.85
N ALA A 397 22.20 12.08 12.87
CA ALA A 397 23.63 12.31 12.72
C ALA A 397 24.35 11.22 11.88
N GLU A 398 23.96 9.94 11.98
CA GLU A 398 24.47 8.90 11.07
C GLU A 398 24.07 9.17 9.60
N ARG A 399 22.88 9.73 9.36
CA ARG A 399 22.35 10.03 8.03
C ARG A 399 22.96 11.31 7.44
N ASP A 400 23.24 12.30 8.27
CA ASP A 400 23.96 13.53 7.88
C ASP A 400 25.28 13.18 7.20
N VAL A 401 26.11 12.33 7.80
CA VAL A 401 27.42 11.94 7.26
C VAL A 401 27.32 11.36 5.83
N VAL A 402 26.18 10.76 5.47
CA VAL A 402 25.91 10.24 4.11
C VAL A 402 25.39 11.35 3.18
N ALA A 403 24.54 12.25 3.66
CA ALA A 403 24.06 13.42 2.90
C ALA A 403 25.20 14.40 2.58
N SER A 404 26.02 14.73 3.59
CA SER A 404 27.21 15.59 3.57
C SER A 404 28.38 15.05 2.73
N SER A 405 28.23 13.90 2.06
CA SER A 405 29.22 13.34 1.14
C SER A 405 29.49 14.27 -0.05
N GLN A 406 30.77 14.51 -0.37
CA GLN A 406 31.19 15.41 -1.46
C GLN A 406 31.50 14.67 -2.78
N GLU A 407 31.24 13.36 -2.87
CA GLU A 407 31.59 12.57 -4.04
C GLU A 407 30.67 12.92 -5.23
N MET A 408 31.21 13.57 -6.26
CA MET A 408 30.43 14.00 -7.44
C MET A 408 30.45 12.98 -8.60
N GLY A 409 30.99 11.79 -8.35
CA GLY A 409 31.33 10.75 -9.34
C GLY A 409 32.49 11.15 -10.28
N GLN A 410 32.88 10.21 -11.15
CA GLN A 410 34.06 10.35 -12.04
C GLN A 410 33.72 10.19 -13.52
N ASP A 411 32.73 9.34 -13.82
CA ASP A 411 32.19 9.07 -15.15
C ASP A 411 30.65 8.96 -15.08
N LEU A 412 30.00 8.86 -16.24
CA LEU A 412 28.54 8.87 -16.36
C LEU A 412 27.88 7.66 -15.65
N ASP A 413 28.51 6.49 -15.69
CA ASP A 413 28.03 5.28 -15.02
C ASP A 413 28.12 5.39 -13.49
N HIS A 414 29.24 5.87 -12.96
CA HIS A 414 29.45 6.09 -11.54
C HIS A 414 28.50 7.16 -11.00
N VAL A 415 28.30 8.28 -11.71
CA VAL A 415 27.30 9.29 -11.29
C VAL A 415 25.88 8.73 -11.37
N THR A 416 25.54 7.98 -12.41
CA THR A 416 24.24 7.33 -12.52
C THR A 416 23.98 6.39 -11.34
N LEU A 417 24.96 5.55 -11.00
CA LEU A 417 24.90 4.63 -9.86
C LEU A 417 24.81 5.37 -8.51
N LEU A 418 25.58 6.43 -8.32
CA LEU A 418 25.62 7.19 -7.07
C LEU A 418 24.34 7.99 -6.86
N ARG A 419 23.86 8.70 -7.89
CA ARG A 419 22.55 9.39 -7.90
C ARG A 419 21.41 8.42 -7.62
N ASP A 420 21.42 7.24 -8.24
CA ASP A 420 20.32 6.27 -8.09
C ASP A 420 20.31 5.64 -6.69
N LYS A 421 21.49 5.27 -6.15
CA LYS A 421 21.63 4.87 -4.74
C LYS A 421 21.19 5.98 -3.79
N PHE A 422 21.59 7.22 -4.05
CA PHE A 422 21.26 8.36 -3.18
C PHE A 422 19.75 8.68 -3.21
N ARG A 423 19.10 8.57 -4.37
CA ARG A 423 17.63 8.69 -4.51
C ARG A 423 16.86 7.60 -3.77
N ASP A 424 17.42 6.40 -3.64
CA ASP A 424 16.83 5.32 -2.83
C ASP A 424 17.09 5.55 -1.33
N PHE A 425 18.31 5.97 -0.94
CA PHE A 425 18.67 6.39 0.41
C PHE A 425 17.79 7.55 0.92
N ALA A 426 17.56 8.57 0.09
CA ALA A 426 16.73 9.72 0.42
C ALA A 426 15.26 9.30 0.65
N ARG A 427 14.75 8.33 -0.12
CA ARG A 427 13.39 7.79 0.05
C ARG A 427 13.28 6.93 1.31
N GLU A 428 14.25 6.06 1.57
CA GLU A 428 14.28 5.22 2.77
C GLU A 428 14.40 6.08 4.04
N THR A 429 15.35 7.01 4.05
CA THR A 429 15.56 7.96 5.15
C THR A 429 14.32 8.83 5.34
N GLY A 430 13.75 9.40 4.27
CA GLY A 430 12.53 10.21 4.32
C GLY A 430 11.32 9.47 4.91
N MET A 431 11.07 8.22 4.52
CA MET A 431 9.96 7.43 5.08
C MET A 431 10.21 7.05 6.54
N VAL A 432 11.35 6.42 6.86
CA VAL A 432 11.63 5.91 8.21
C VAL A 432 11.88 7.04 9.21
N GLY A 433 12.51 8.13 8.77
CA GLY A 433 12.73 9.32 9.59
C GLY A 433 11.43 10.02 9.93
N GLN A 434 10.57 10.29 8.94
CA GLN A 434 9.29 10.94 9.21
C GLN A 434 8.39 10.08 10.11
N GLU A 435 8.32 8.75 9.89
CA GLU A 435 7.56 7.85 10.78
C GLU A 435 8.06 7.87 12.24
N ARG A 436 9.38 8.02 12.48
CA ARG A 436 9.95 8.16 13.82
C ARG A 436 9.71 9.55 14.42
N VAL A 437 9.95 10.60 13.65
CA VAL A 437 9.75 12.00 14.05
C VAL A 437 8.29 12.26 14.41
N ASP A 438 7.34 11.77 13.60
CA ASP A 438 5.90 11.88 13.87
C ASP A 438 5.50 11.13 15.16
N MET A 439 6.04 9.93 15.39
CA MET A 439 5.78 9.14 16.61
C MET A 439 6.30 9.84 17.87
N VAL A 440 7.52 10.40 17.81
CA VAL A 440 8.13 11.18 18.91
C VAL A 440 7.35 12.48 19.14
N ASN A 441 7.01 13.21 18.07
CA ASN A 441 6.19 14.42 18.12
C ASN A 441 4.81 14.16 18.77
N GLN A 442 4.10 13.10 18.37
CA GLN A 442 2.82 12.74 18.95
C GLN A 442 2.96 12.34 20.43
N THR A 443 4.00 11.57 20.78
CA THR A 443 4.26 11.18 22.19
C THR A 443 4.55 12.40 23.06
N ILE A 444 5.27 13.39 22.54
CA ILE A 444 5.51 14.67 23.21
C ILE A 444 4.18 15.42 23.42
N ASP A 445 3.35 15.57 22.38
CA ASP A 445 2.09 16.30 22.46
C ASP A 445 1.11 15.64 23.46
N GLU A 446 0.98 14.31 23.45
CA GLU A 446 0.16 13.57 24.42
C GLU A 446 0.65 13.74 25.88
N LEU A 447 1.96 13.87 26.11
CA LEU A 447 2.51 14.16 27.44
C LEU A 447 2.30 15.62 27.86
N ILE A 448 2.39 16.57 26.92
CA ILE A 448 2.14 18.00 27.18
C ILE A 448 0.65 18.22 27.49
N GLU A 449 -0.28 17.67 26.69
CA GLU A 449 -1.73 17.66 26.99
C GLU A 449 -2.04 16.92 28.30
N GLY A 450 -1.31 15.85 28.61
CA GLY A 450 -1.37 15.13 29.88
C GLY A 450 -0.85 15.90 31.10
N GLY A 451 -0.31 17.11 30.92
CA GLY A 451 0.15 17.98 32.00
C GLY A 451 1.49 17.54 32.61
N HIS A 452 2.43 17.04 31.81
CA HIS A 452 3.76 16.66 32.28
C HIS A 452 4.47 17.81 33.02
N SER A 453 5.11 17.52 34.16
CA SER A 453 5.82 18.53 34.98
C SER A 453 6.97 19.21 34.25
N GLU A 454 7.48 18.58 33.19
CA GLU A 454 8.64 19.01 32.41
C GLU A 454 8.25 19.26 30.94
N ALA A 455 6.99 19.67 30.70
CA ALA A 455 6.45 19.98 29.37
C ALA A 455 7.31 20.99 28.57
N ALA A 456 8.03 21.89 29.24
CA ALA A 456 8.97 22.81 28.58
C ALA A 456 10.17 22.07 27.96
N ALA A 457 10.82 21.14 28.69
CA ALA A 457 11.92 20.35 28.17
C ALA A 457 11.46 19.38 27.06
N LEU A 458 10.24 18.84 27.17
CA LEU A 458 9.64 18.04 26.10
C LEU A 458 9.41 18.85 24.81
N ALA A 459 9.04 20.13 24.93
CA ALA A 459 8.94 21.03 23.78
C ALA A 459 10.31 21.40 23.19
N GLU A 460 11.32 21.66 24.02
CA GLU A 460 12.70 21.90 23.57
C GLU A 460 13.28 20.69 22.81
N TRP A 461 13.02 19.45 23.27
CA TRP A 461 13.36 18.22 22.54
C TRP A 461 12.60 18.10 21.20
N LYS A 462 11.31 18.48 21.21
CA LYS A 462 10.49 18.50 19.99
C LYS A 462 11.11 19.42 18.94
N ASP A 463 11.41 20.65 19.32
CA ASP A 463 11.90 21.66 18.40
C ASP A 463 13.30 21.28 17.87
N GLY A 464 14.21 20.79 18.72
CA GLY A 464 15.54 20.34 18.31
C GLY A 464 15.55 19.12 17.35
N ILE A 465 14.64 18.16 17.53
CA ILE A 465 14.47 17.04 16.58
C ILE A 465 13.92 17.54 15.26
N ASN A 466 12.93 18.43 15.26
CA ASN A 466 12.35 18.94 14.01
C ASN A 466 13.32 19.88 13.26
N GLU A 467 14.17 20.63 13.98
CA GLU A 467 15.26 21.43 13.40
C GLU A 467 16.32 20.53 12.76
N SER A 468 16.88 19.57 13.49
CA SER A 468 17.89 18.64 12.95
C SER A 468 17.35 17.69 11.86
N TRP A 469 16.05 17.36 11.88
CA TRP A 469 15.38 16.65 10.79
C TRP A 469 15.21 17.53 9.54
N ALA A 470 14.88 18.81 9.70
CA ALA A 470 14.80 19.76 8.59
C ALA A 470 16.18 19.99 7.95
N ASP A 471 17.22 20.21 8.75
CA ASP A 471 18.61 20.34 8.29
C ASP A 471 19.05 19.12 7.45
N LEU A 472 18.75 17.90 7.94
CA LEU A 472 19.04 16.66 7.20
C LEU A 472 18.27 16.58 5.87
N LEU A 473 17.03 17.06 5.81
CA LEU A 473 16.25 17.10 4.57
C LEU A 473 16.81 18.15 3.59
N GLU A 474 17.27 19.31 4.05
CA GLU A 474 17.95 20.30 3.19
C GLU A 474 19.31 19.79 2.68
N LEU A 475 20.09 19.09 3.52
CA LEU A 475 21.32 18.42 3.10
C LEU A 475 21.05 17.30 2.08
N ILE A 476 19.96 16.55 2.24
CA ILE A 476 19.55 15.54 1.26
C ILE A 476 19.12 16.18 -0.07
N ASP A 477 18.35 17.27 -0.06
CA ASP A 477 17.93 17.91 -1.31
C ASP A 477 19.09 18.61 -2.02
N THR A 478 19.90 19.40 -1.32
CA THR A 478 21.10 20.03 -1.90
C THR A 478 22.07 19.00 -2.48
N ARG A 479 22.27 17.86 -1.80
CA ARG A 479 23.06 16.73 -2.33
C ARG A 479 22.43 16.09 -3.56
N SER A 480 21.09 15.95 -3.59
CA SER A 480 20.32 15.45 -4.74
C SER A 480 20.45 16.36 -5.97
N GLN A 481 20.32 17.67 -5.77
CA GLN A 481 20.54 18.69 -6.81
C GLN A 481 21.97 18.63 -7.34
N LEU A 482 22.98 18.56 -6.44
CA LEU A 482 24.40 18.45 -6.81
C LEU A 482 24.70 17.21 -7.67
N LEU A 483 24.21 16.03 -7.27
CA LEU A 483 24.36 14.80 -8.06
C LEU A 483 23.65 14.88 -9.41
N THR A 484 22.51 15.58 -9.48
CA THR A 484 21.77 15.80 -10.73
C THR A 484 22.51 16.75 -11.68
N ALA A 485 23.07 17.85 -11.17
CA ALA A 485 23.90 18.77 -11.96
C ALA A 485 25.19 18.09 -12.49
N SER A 486 25.83 17.23 -11.68
CA SER A 486 26.97 16.42 -12.15
C SER A 486 26.57 15.42 -13.23
N TYR A 487 25.38 14.81 -13.10
CA TYR A 487 24.84 13.91 -14.12
C TYR A 487 24.59 14.63 -15.46
N GLU A 488 23.96 15.81 -15.44
CA GLU A 488 23.74 16.58 -16.67
C GLU A 488 25.06 16.99 -17.34
N LEU A 489 26.06 17.41 -16.56
CA LEU A 489 27.37 17.81 -17.08
C LEU A 489 28.15 16.63 -17.70
N LEU A 490 28.20 15.48 -17.02
CA LEU A 490 28.89 14.30 -17.58
C LEU A 490 28.13 13.70 -18.75
N LYS A 491 26.79 13.73 -18.75
CA LYS A 491 25.99 13.29 -19.90
C LYS A 491 26.24 14.17 -21.12
N TYR A 492 26.30 15.50 -20.96
CA TYR A 492 26.65 16.42 -22.05
C TYR A 492 28.00 16.08 -22.70
N PHE A 493 29.02 15.74 -21.90
CA PHE A 493 30.33 15.30 -22.41
C PHE A 493 30.34 13.91 -23.06
N ASP A 494 29.28 13.12 -22.91
CA ASP A 494 29.14 11.80 -23.55
C ASP A 494 28.29 11.91 -24.83
N ASP A 495 27.12 12.57 -24.72
CA ASP A 495 26.27 12.97 -25.85
C ASP A 495 27.09 13.67 -26.96
N GLY A 496 28.02 14.55 -26.58
CA GLY A 496 28.88 15.27 -27.52
C GLY A 496 29.87 14.38 -28.27
N LYS A 497 30.46 13.38 -27.60
CA LYS A 497 31.37 12.41 -28.24
C LYS A 497 30.61 11.47 -29.17
N GLU A 498 29.42 11.02 -28.75
CA GLU A 498 28.55 10.21 -29.61
C GLU A 498 28.16 11.01 -30.86
N LEU A 499 27.76 12.27 -30.71
CA LEU A 499 27.39 13.15 -31.82
C LEU A 499 28.58 13.42 -32.78
N VAL A 500 29.78 13.70 -32.27
CA VAL A 500 31.00 13.79 -33.10
C VAL A 500 31.23 12.48 -33.87
N THR A 501 31.06 11.33 -33.22
CA THR A 501 31.23 10.00 -33.83
C THR A 501 30.21 9.78 -34.96
N GLN A 502 28.92 10.03 -34.70
CA GLN A 502 27.85 9.93 -35.70
C GLN A 502 28.08 10.86 -36.91
N ILE A 503 28.54 12.09 -36.66
CA ILE A 503 28.89 13.05 -37.73
C ILE A 503 30.07 12.54 -38.57
N GLN A 504 31.13 12.03 -37.93
CA GLN A 504 32.28 11.45 -38.64
C GLN A 504 31.92 10.16 -39.40
N GLU A 505 30.97 9.37 -38.92
CA GLU A 505 30.43 8.21 -39.64
C GLU A 505 29.66 8.66 -40.88
N LYS A 506 28.77 9.66 -40.77
CA LYS A 506 28.11 10.25 -41.95
C LYS A 506 29.08 10.91 -42.93
N GLN A 507 30.19 11.49 -42.46
CA GLN A 507 31.23 12.00 -43.36
C GLN A 507 31.93 10.89 -44.14
N LYS A 508 32.07 9.69 -43.56
CA LYS A 508 32.64 8.50 -44.24
C LYS A 508 31.66 7.80 -45.19
N GLU A 509 30.35 8.06 -45.07
CA GLU A 509 29.34 7.56 -46.02
C GLU A 509 29.36 8.31 -47.37
N LEU A 510 29.98 9.49 -47.45
CA LEU A 510 30.11 10.28 -48.69
C LEU A 510 31.04 9.57 -49.70
N PRO A 511 30.55 9.14 -50.88
CA PRO A 511 31.42 8.54 -51.90
C PRO A 511 32.28 9.60 -52.59
N GLU A 512 33.46 9.22 -53.09
CA GLU A 512 34.31 10.11 -53.91
C GLU A 512 33.87 10.18 -55.39
N ASP A 513 33.19 9.13 -55.90
CA ASP A 513 32.84 9.04 -57.33
C ASP A 513 31.77 10.06 -57.75
N VAL A 514 32.03 10.76 -58.86
CA VAL A 514 31.17 11.78 -59.47
C VAL A 514 30.45 11.30 -60.73
N GLY A 515 30.74 10.08 -61.19
CA GLY A 515 30.09 9.44 -62.34
C GLY A 515 30.84 9.62 -63.66
N GLU A 516 31.01 8.50 -64.39
CA GLU A 516 31.70 8.43 -65.69
C GLU A 516 30.89 8.97 -66.88
N ASP A 517 29.58 9.17 -66.71
CA ASP A 517 28.67 9.64 -67.74
C ASP A 517 27.56 10.54 -67.17
N PHE A 518 26.83 11.23 -68.03
CA PHE A 518 25.76 12.17 -67.64
C PHE A 518 24.68 11.53 -66.75
N SER A 519 24.29 10.28 -67.02
CA SER A 519 23.21 9.60 -66.29
C SER A 519 23.69 9.17 -64.89
N LYS A 520 24.93 8.71 -64.77
CA LYS A 520 25.59 8.46 -63.48
C LYS A 520 25.74 9.75 -62.69
N ALA A 521 26.29 10.81 -63.29
CA ALA A 521 26.46 12.10 -62.61
C ALA A 521 25.12 12.70 -62.14
N GLU A 522 24.06 12.66 -62.96
CA GLU A 522 22.74 13.17 -62.58
C GLU A 522 22.09 12.31 -61.48
N SER A 523 22.16 10.99 -61.56
CA SER A 523 21.62 10.10 -60.53
C SER A 523 22.41 10.22 -59.21
N PHE A 524 23.73 10.39 -59.26
CA PHE A 524 24.55 10.68 -58.09
C PHE A 524 24.23 12.04 -57.48
N HIS A 525 23.96 13.06 -58.29
CA HIS A 525 23.48 14.36 -57.81
C HIS A 525 22.11 14.24 -57.11
N ARG A 526 21.18 13.44 -57.64
CA ARG A 526 19.88 13.16 -57.00
C ARG A 526 20.03 12.39 -55.67
N MET A 527 20.93 11.41 -55.59
CA MET A 527 21.22 10.68 -54.34
C MET A 527 21.93 11.57 -53.32
N HIS A 528 22.86 12.42 -53.74
CA HIS A 528 23.52 13.40 -52.88
C HIS A 528 22.51 14.40 -52.29
N ALA A 529 21.57 14.88 -53.09
CA ALA A 529 20.46 15.70 -52.60
C ALA A 529 19.50 14.95 -51.65
N ALA A 530 19.48 13.62 -51.62
CA ALA A 530 18.78 12.85 -50.59
C ALA A 530 19.60 12.82 -49.29
N PHE A 531 20.89 12.51 -49.36
CA PHE A 531 21.82 12.56 -48.23
C PHE A 531 21.81 13.94 -47.52
N GLU A 532 21.75 15.04 -48.28
CA GLU A 532 21.65 16.41 -47.73
C GLU A 532 20.34 16.64 -46.93
N ARG A 533 19.26 15.91 -47.24
CA ARG A 533 18.03 15.91 -46.43
C ARG A 533 18.19 15.05 -45.19
N ASP A 534 18.85 13.91 -45.28
CA ASP A 534 19.03 12.98 -44.16
C ASP A 534 19.91 13.60 -43.05
N ILE A 535 21.02 14.27 -43.41
CA ILE A 535 21.87 15.00 -42.44
C ILE A 535 21.16 16.18 -41.77
N THR A 536 20.01 16.65 -42.29
CA THR A 536 19.20 17.70 -41.63
C THR A 536 18.66 17.24 -40.27
N ALA A 537 18.60 15.94 -39.99
CA ALA A 537 18.32 15.43 -38.65
C ALA A 537 19.48 15.68 -37.66
N LEU A 538 20.71 15.38 -38.07
CA LEU A 538 21.92 15.64 -37.28
C LEU A 538 22.11 17.14 -37.03
N GLY A 539 21.85 18.00 -38.02
CA GLY A 539 21.91 19.45 -37.84
C GLY A 539 20.99 19.98 -36.72
N LYS A 540 19.84 19.34 -36.48
CA LYS A 540 18.94 19.66 -35.36
C LYS A 540 19.46 19.14 -34.01
N GLN A 541 20.13 17.99 -34.00
CA GLN A 541 20.79 17.46 -32.79
C GLN A 541 21.97 18.35 -32.39
N VAL A 542 22.77 18.83 -33.36
CA VAL A 542 23.82 19.83 -33.15
C VAL A 542 23.25 21.14 -32.58
N GLN A 543 22.16 21.66 -33.15
CA GLN A 543 21.49 22.86 -32.62
C GLN A 543 21.04 22.67 -31.16
N LEU A 544 20.38 21.55 -30.83
CA LEU A 544 19.97 21.23 -29.46
C LEU A 544 21.17 21.07 -28.51
N PHE A 545 22.29 20.52 -29.01
CA PHE A 545 23.54 20.41 -28.26
C PHE A 545 24.18 21.77 -27.97
N GLN A 546 24.12 22.72 -28.91
CA GLN A 546 24.55 24.10 -28.67
C GLN A 546 23.61 24.85 -27.69
N GLU A 547 22.30 24.60 -27.73
CA GLU A 547 21.36 25.14 -26.75
C GLU A 547 21.65 24.62 -25.33
N THR A 548 22.00 23.35 -25.17
CA THR A 548 22.41 22.80 -23.86
C THR A 548 23.80 23.25 -23.45
N ALA A 549 24.75 23.39 -24.38
CA ALA A 549 26.08 23.97 -24.15
C ALA A 549 25.97 25.40 -23.60
N ALA A 550 25.20 26.27 -24.27
CA ALA A 550 24.98 27.65 -23.83
C ALA A 550 24.32 27.72 -22.45
N ARG A 551 23.36 26.82 -22.15
CA ARG A 551 22.72 26.72 -20.83
C ARG A 551 23.71 26.30 -19.74
N LEU A 552 24.55 25.30 -19.99
CA LEU A 552 25.55 24.81 -19.04
C LEU A 552 26.68 25.82 -18.85
N HIS A 553 27.14 26.48 -19.92
CA HIS A 553 28.15 27.54 -19.87
C HIS A 553 27.66 28.79 -19.10
N ALA A 554 26.35 29.03 -19.02
CA ALA A 554 25.78 30.06 -18.15
C ALA A 554 25.73 29.67 -16.65
N GLN A 555 25.93 28.39 -16.32
CA GLN A 555 25.86 27.84 -14.96
C GLN A 555 27.25 27.50 -14.38
N TYR A 556 28.24 27.20 -15.23
CA TYR A 556 29.60 26.86 -14.84
C TYR A 556 30.61 27.95 -15.21
N ALA A 557 31.77 27.97 -14.54
CA ALA A 557 32.85 28.93 -14.77
C ALA A 557 34.24 28.26 -14.67
N GLY A 558 35.27 28.93 -15.18
CA GLY A 558 36.64 28.42 -15.26
C GLY A 558 36.75 27.15 -16.11
N ASP A 559 37.67 26.26 -15.76
CA ASP A 559 38.04 25.03 -16.48
C ASP A 559 36.83 24.19 -16.98
N ARG A 560 35.71 24.18 -16.23
CA ARG A 560 34.48 23.49 -16.63
C ARG A 560 33.74 24.18 -17.78
N ALA A 561 33.66 25.51 -17.76
CA ALA A 561 33.09 26.28 -18.87
C ALA A 561 33.98 26.18 -20.12
N ASP A 562 35.30 26.26 -19.95
CA ASP A 562 36.26 26.07 -21.04
C ASP A 562 36.15 24.67 -21.67
N ALA A 563 35.93 23.63 -20.86
CA ALA A 563 35.67 22.27 -21.35
C ALA A 563 34.31 22.11 -22.07
N ILE A 564 33.25 22.74 -21.55
CA ILE A 564 31.93 22.79 -22.20
C ILE A 564 32.06 23.44 -23.58
N GLN A 565 32.73 24.60 -23.66
CA GLN A 565 32.93 25.32 -24.91
C GLN A 565 33.90 24.60 -25.86
N ALA A 566 34.89 23.87 -25.35
CA ALA A 566 35.79 23.07 -26.19
C ALA A 566 35.07 21.90 -26.87
N THR A 567 34.16 21.23 -26.15
CA THR A 567 33.35 20.13 -26.72
C THR A 567 32.21 20.65 -27.61
N GLU A 568 31.65 21.83 -27.34
CA GLU A 568 30.78 22.52 -28.29
C GLU A 568 31.53 22.81 -29.61
N ARG A 569 32.75 23.38 -29.51
CA ARG A 569 33.61 23.66 -30.66
C ARG A 569 33.94 22.40 -31.45
N GLU A 570 34.25 21.28 -30.80
CA GLU A 570 34.51 19.99 -31.47
C GLU A 570 33.30 19.48 -32.27
N VAL A 571 32.08 19.52 -31.69
CA VAL A 571 30.84 19.16 -32.38
C VAL A 571 30.57 20.10 -33.57
N VAL A 572 30.76 21.40 -33.39
CA VAL A 572 30.51 22.42 -34.43
C VAL A 572 31.53 22.34 -35.57
N GLU A 573 32.81 22.09 -35.27
CA GLU A 573 33.84 21.89 -36.30
C GLU A 573 33.63 20.59 -37.07
N ALA A 574 33.24 19.49 -36.41
CA ALA A 574 32.87 18.24 -37.07
C ALA A 574 31.64 18.43 -37.99
N TRP A 575 30.58 19.09 -37.49
CA TRP A 575 29.37 19.37 -38.26
C TRP A 575 29.65 20.27 -39.47
N LYS A 576 30.47 21.32 -39.29
CA LYS A 576 30.92 22.17 -40.38
C LYS A 576 31.75 21.38 -41.40
N GLY A 577 32.66 20.51 -40.96
CA GLY A 577 33.45 19.65 -41.85
C GLY A 577 32.60 18.70 -42.70
N LEU A 578 31.46 18.22 -42.16
CA LEU A 578 30.47 17.45 -42.91
C LEU A 578 29.73 18.32 -43.95
N LEU A 579 29.33 19.54 -43.59
CA LEU A 579 28.68 20.47 -44.52
C LEU A 579 29.61 20.92 -45.65
N ASP A 580 30.84 21.34 -45.33
CA ASP A 580 31.85 21.77 -46.30
C ASP A 580 32.21 20.61 -47.27
N ALA A 581 32.28 19.36 -46.77
CA ALA A 581 32.48 18.17 -47.59
C ALA A 581 31.26 17.87 -48.50
N SER A 582 30.04 18.03 -47.98
CA SER A 582 28.82 17.88 -48.78
C SER A 582 28.75 18.91 -49.90
N ASP A 583 29.01 20.19 -49.61
CA ASP A 583 28.97 21.25 -50.63
C ASP A 583 30.09 21.10 -51.67
N GLY A 584 31.28 20.67 -51.23
CA GLY A 584 32.39 20.30 -52.10
C GLY A 584 32.05 19.14 -53.05
N ARG A 585 31.25 18.15 -52.62
CA ARG A 585 30.75 17.07 -53.48
C ARG A 585 29.61 17.54 -54.38
N ARG A 586 28.67 18.33 -53.85
CA ARG A 586 27.52 18.91 -54.57
C ARG A 586 27.98 19.73 -55.76
N THR A 587 28.98 20.60 -55.57
CA THR A 587 29.58 21.43 -56.62
C THR A 587 30.28 20.58 -57.69
N GLN A 588 31.11 19.60 -57.30
CA GLN A 588 31.77 18.68 -58.24
C GLN A 588 30.79 17.88 -59.09
N LEU A 589 29.67 17.41 -58.52
CA LEU A 589 28.62 16.69 -59.25
C LEU A 589 27.91 17.58 -60.27
N VAL A 590 27.59 18.83 -59.89
CA VAL A 590 26.99 19.81 -60.82
C VAL A 590 27.93 20.14 -61.97
N ASP A 591 29.19 20.46 -61.66
CA ASP A 591 30.21 20.81 -62.67
C ASP A 591 30.47 19.63 -63.63
N THR A 592 30.50 18.39 -63.13
CA THR A 592 30.61 17.16 -63.94
C THR A 592 29.40 16.96 -64.86
N ALA A 593 28.19 17.16 -64.36
CA ALA A 593 26.97 17.09 -65.17
C ALA A 593 26.93 18.21 -66.23
N GLU A 594 27.39 19.42 -65.91
CA GLU A 594 27.52 20.53 -66.87
C GLU A 594 28.60 20.28 -67.93
N LYS A 595 29.74 19.63 -67.60
CA LYS A 595 30.72 19.15 -68.58
C LYS A 595 30.08 18.20 -69.58
N PHE A 596 29.38 17.16 -69.13
CA PHE A 596 28.74 16.21 -70.04
C PHE A 596 27.62 16.83 -70.87
N ARG A 597 26.86 17.78 -70.29
CA ARG A 597 25.86 18.58 -71.03
C ARG A 597 26.52 19.41 -72.14
N PHE A 598 27.62 20.09 -71.85
CA PHE A 598 28.43 20.81 -72.84
C PHE A 598 28.93 19.89 -73.95
N PHE A 599 29.44 18.71 -73.62
CA PHE A 599 29.92 17.75 -74.63
C PHE A 599 28.81 17.19 -75.53
N SER A 600 27.60 16.94 -75.02
CA SER A 600 26.47 16.63 -75.90
C SER A 600 26.16 17.80 -76.82
N MET A 601 26.04 19.03 -76.28
CA MET A 601 25.77 20.22 -77.10
C MET A 601 26.83 20.42 -78.21
N VAL A 602 28.12 20.22 -77.91
CA VAL A 602 29.19 20.27 -78.93
C VAL A 602 29.01 19.17 -79.97
N ARG A 603 28.84 17.90 -79.57
CA ARG A 603 28.64 16.77 -80.50
C ARG A 603 27.45 17.02 -81.43
N ASP A 604 26.34 17.45 -80.87
CA ASP A 604 25.06 17.60 -81.57
C ASP A 604 25.09 18.80 -82.54
N LEU A 605 25.80 19.88 -82.18
CA LEU A 605 26.07 21.01 -83.08
C LEU A 605 27.09 20.65 -84.17
N MET A 606 28.16 19.92 -83.85
CA MET A 606 29.18 19.48 -84.82
C MET A 606 28.58 18.57 -85.90
N ALA A 607 27.77 17.57 -85.50
CA ALA A 607 27.08 16.69 -86.42
C ALA A 607 26.09 17.44 -87.35
N TRP A 608 25.43 18.48 -86.83
CA TRP A 608 24.58 19.34 -87.66
C TRP A 608 25.39 20.21 -88.62
N MET A 609 26.50 20.81 -88.20
CA MET A 609 27.36 21.63 -89.09
C MET A 609 27.96 20.79 -90.23
N GLU A 610 28.38 19.55 -89.96
CA GLU A 610 28.83 18.61 -90.99
C GLU A 610 27.72 18.33 -92.02
N SER A 611 26.48 18.14 -91.55
CA SER A 611 25.31 17.97 -92.43
C SER A 611 25.05 19.18 -93.32
N ILE A 612 25.23 20.40 -92.82
CA ILE A 612 25.10 21.63 -93.63
C ILE A 612 26.22 21.77 -94.65
N ILE A 613 27.48 21.51 -94.26
CA ILE A 613 28.61 21.53 -95.21
C ILE A 613 28.37 20.51 -96.33
N GLN A 614 27.96 19.28 -95.97
CA GLN A 614 27.65 18.25 -96.96
C GLN A 614 26.48 18.64 -97.88
N GLN A 615 25.46 19.33 -97.38
CA GLN A 615 24.35 19.87 -98.18
C GLN A 615 24.80 20.98 -99.14
N ILE A 616 25.80 21.80 -98.78
CA ILE A 616 26.36 22.83 -99.65
C ILE A 616 27.21 22.20 -100.76
N GLU A 617 28.05 21.21 -100.44
CA GLU A 617 28.98 20.59 -101.39
C GLU A 617 28.32 19.65 -102.41
N THR A 618 27.20 19.02 -102.06
CA THR A 618 26.49 18.07 -102.94
C THR A 618 25.61 18.73 -104.02
N GLN A 619 25.52 20.06 -104.04
CA GLN A 619 24.68 20.80 -104.98
C GLN A 619 25.18 20.70 -106.44
N GLU A 620 24.26 20.38 -107.36
CA GLU A 620 24.55 20.23 -108.78
C GLU A 620 25.17 21.49 -109.42
N LYS A 621 25.75 21.32 -110.61
CA LYS A 621 26.23 22.42 -111.45
C LYS A 621 25.04 23.01 -112.24
N PRO A 622 24.70 24.31 -112.07
CA PRO A 622 23.68 24.97 -112.87
C PRO A 622 23.97 24.89 -114.38
N ARG A 623 22.91 25.00 -115.19
CA ARG A 623 22.99 24.94 -116.66
C ARG A 623 22.34 26.12 -117.38
N ASP A 624 21.54 26.90 -116.65
CA ASP A 624 20.79 28.05 -117.15
C ASP A 624 20.54 29.05 -116.00
N VAL A 625 20.08 30.26 -116.34
CA VAL A 625 19.78 31.32 -115.36
C VAL A 625 18.79 30.83 -114.28
N SER A 626 17.76 30.08 -114.68
CA SER A 626 16.70 29.59 -113.80
C SER A 626 17.21 28.61 -112.73
N SER A 627 18.12 27.69 -113.09
CA SER A 627 18.73 26.76 -112.14
C SER A 627 19.69 27.46 -111.18
N VAL A 628 20.41 28.51 -111.62
CA VAL A 628 21.22 29.34 -110.71
C VAL A 628 20.33 30.07 -109.69
N GLU A 629 19.26 30.74 -110.14
CA GLU A 629 18.34 31.46 -109.24
C GLU A 629 17.64 30.56 -108.23
N LEU A 630 17.28 29.33 -108.63
CA LEU A 630 16.70 28.33 -107.70
C LEU A 630 17.72 27.88 -106.65
N LEU A 631 18.97 27.63 -107.06
CA LEU A 631 20.04 27.24 -106.15
C LEU A 631 20.44 28.37 -105.21
N GLN A 632 20.42 29.63 -105.67
CA GLN A 632 20.57 30.80 -104.78
C GLN A 632 19.45 30.84 -103.72
N LYS A 633 18.18 30.66 -104.09
CA LYS A 633 17.06 30.63 -103.13
C LYS A 633 17.19 29.49 -102.12
N TYR A 634 17.63 28.31 -102.55
CA TYR A 634 17.90 27.18 -101.66
C TYR A 634 19.06 27.48 -100.68
N HIS A 635 20.15 28.08 -101.17
CA HIS A 635 21.30 28.47 -100.37
C HIS A 635 20.96 29.58 -99.35
N GLN A 636 20.07 30.49 -99.71
CA GLN A 636 19.47 31.47 -98.79
C GLN A 636 18.54 30.81 -97.75
N GLY A 637 17.92 29.68 -98.07
CA GLY A 637 17.23 28.81 -97.11
C GLY A 637 18.21 28.28 -96.05
N ILE A 638 19.34 27.68 -96.47
CA ILE A 638 20.41 27.22 -95.56
C ILE A 638 20.88 28.36 -94.64
N ARG A 639 21.02 29.59 -95.16
CA ARG A 639 21.39 30.76 -94.34
C ARG A 639 20.43 31.00 -93.18
N SER A 640 19.12 30.92 -93.43
CA SER A 640 18.11 31.09 -92.37
C SER A 640 18.12 29.96 -91.33
N GLU A 641 18.46 28.73 -91.72
CA GLU A 641 18.68 27.61 -90.78
C GLU A 641 19.92 27.78 -89.89
N ILE A 642 20.97 28.42 -90.41
CA ILE A 642 22.18 28.80 -89.65
C ILE A 642 21.86 29.91 -88.63
N GLU A 643 21.11 30.93 -89.05
CA GLU A 643 20.70 32.04 -88.18
C GLU A 643 19.75 31.57 -87.06
N ALA A 644 18.75 30.74 -87.39
CA ALA A 644 17.80 30.19 -86.41
C ALA A 644 18.45 29.31 -85.33
N ARG A 645 19.60 28.67 -85.61
CA ARG A 645 20.38 27.91 -84.62
C ARG A 645 21.42 28.77 -83.87
N GLY A 646 21.58 30.05 -84.21
CA GLY A 646 22.59 30.95 -83.64
C GLY A 646 22.60 31.00 -82.11
N ALA A 647 21.42 31.00 -81.47
CA ALA A 647 21.28 30.99 -80.01
C ALA A 647 21.89 29.73 -79.37
N LYS A 648 21.71 28.55 -79.97
CA LYS A 648 22.29 27.30 -79.44
C LYS A 648 23.82 27.30 -79.49
N PHE A 649 24.41 28.03 -80.43
CA PHE A 649 25.86 28.26 -80.45
C PHE A 649 26.32 29.21 -79.33
N THR A 650 25.58 30.30 -79.04
CA THR A 650 25.93 31.17 -77.90
C THR A 650 25.79 30.40 -76.58
N ASP A 651 24.68 29.69 -76.37
CA ASP A 651 24.45 28.89 -75.15
C ASP A 651 25.56 27.86 -74.92
N CYS A 652 26.00 27.17 -75.98
CA CYS A 652 27.09 26.19 -75.91
C CYS A 652 28.44 26.85 -75.63
N ILE A 653 28.75 27.96 -76.33
CA ILE A 653 30.00 28.70 -76.17
C ILE A 653 30.11 29.31 -74.77
N ASP A 654 29.03 29.88 -74.25
CA ASP A 654 29.01 30.57 -72.96
C ASP A 654 28.97 29.59 -71.79
N LEU A 655 28.35 28.41 -71.94
CA LEU A 655 28.55 27.28 -71.03
C LEU A 655 30.01 26.81 -71.00
N GLY A 656 30.64 26.64 -72.16
CA GLY A 656 32.06 26.29 -72.27
C GLY A 656 32.97 27.31 -71.58
N LYS A 657 32.73 28.61 -71.77
CA LYS A 657 33.42 29.70 -71.04
C LYS A 657 33.17 29.63 -69.54
N ALA A 658 31.93 29.38 -69.10
CA ALA A 658 31.58 29.31 -67.69
C ALA A 658 32.34 28.20 -66.96
N LEU A 659 32.39 26.99 -67.54
CA LEU A 659 33.18 25.87 -67.02
C LEU A 659 34.68 26.18 -66.94
N LEU A 660 35.24 26.91 -67.92
CA LEU A 660 36.63 27.34 -67.89
C LEU A 660 36.90 28.43 -66.84
N ASN A 661 35.97 29.37 -66.65
CA ASN A 661 36.07 30.40 -65.61
C ASN A 661 35.97 29.81 -64.20
N ARG A 662 35.14 28.76 -63.99
CA ARG A 662 35.09 27.99 -62.73
C ARG A 662 36.33 27.11 -62.50
N LYS A 663 37.23 26.98 -63.49
CA LYS A 663 38.40 26.09 -63.47
C LYS A 663 38.04 24.60 -63.32
N HIS A 664 37.07 24.12 -64.12
CA HIS A 664 36.72 22.71 -64.21
C HIS A 664 37.96 21.80 -64.36
N ARG A 665 37.92 20.59 -63.79
CA ARG A 665 39.04 19.61 -63.71
C ARG A 665 39.74 19.31 -65.05
N ASP A 666 38.99 19.40 -66.15
CA ASP A 666 39.44 19.06 -67.51
C ASP A 666 39.46 20.29 -68.46
N PRO A 667 40.22 21.36 -68.15
CA PRO A 667 40.14 22.61 -68.89
C PRO A 667 40.76 22.51 -70.29
N ALA A 668 41.61 21.50 -70.54
CA ALA A 668 42.19 21.23 -71.85
C ALA A 668 41.14 20.68 -72.81
N GLU A 669 40.40 19.65 -72.39
CA GLU A 669 39.35 19.01 -73.19
C GLU A 669 38.20 19.99 -73.51
N ILE A 670 37.78 20.80 -72.52
CA ILE A 670 36.75 21.82 -72.72
C ILE A 670 37.23 22.92 -73.69
N LYS A 671 38.50 23.36 -73.62
CA LYS A 671 39.08 24.30 -74.59
C LYS A 671 39.16 23.70 -75.98
N GLU A 672 39.61 22.46 -76.12
CA GLU A 672 39.71 21.76 -77.41
C GLU A 672 38.35 21.68 -78.10
N LYS A 673 37.30 21.25 -77.36
CA LYS A 673 35.93 21.13 -77.87
C LYS A 673 35.31 22.50 -78.21
N LEU A 674 35.63 23.55 -77.44
CA LEU A 674 35.22 24.92 -77.73
C LEU A 674 35.89 25.49 -79.00
N VAL A 675 37.19 25.20 -79.20
CA VAL A 675 37.93 25.58 -80.41
C VAL A 675 37.37 24.83 -81.63
N GLN A 676 37.20 23.52 -81.55
CA GLN A 676 36.60 22.69 -82.62
C GLN A 676 35.22 23.21 -83.05
N LEU A 677 34.36 23.58 -82.10
CA LEU A 677 33.04 24.15 -82.38
C LEU A 677 33.14 25.50 -83.12
N ILE A 678 34.08 26.36 -82.73
CA ILE A 678 34.30 27.68 -83.35
C ILE A 678 34.91 27.54 -84.75
N GLU A 679 35.87 26.64 -84.93
CA GLU A 679 36.53 26.38 -86.22
C GLU A 679 35.56 25.74 -87.22
N LYS A 680 34.80 24.72 -86.82
CA LYS A 680 33.79 24.09 -87.69
C LYS A 680 32.66 25.07 -88.05
N ARG A 681 32.30 26.00 -87.15
CA ARG A 681 31.37 27.10 -87.45
C ARG A 681 31.94 28.09 -88.47
N LYS A 682 33.24 28.40 -88.42
CA LYS A 682 33.93 29.21 -89.44
C LYS A 682 34.00 28.48 -90.77
N GLU A 683 34.30 27.18 -90.79
CA GLU A 683 34.31 26.37 -92.01
C GLU A 683 32.93 26.36 -92.68
N MET A 684 31.86 26.07 -91.92
CA MET A 684 30.49 26.07 -92.44
C MET A 684 30.09 27.44 -93.02
N MET A 685 30.48 28.54 -92.36
CA MET A 685 30.27 29.89 -92.87
C MET A 685 31.05 30.12 -94.18
N PHE A 686 32.36 29.82 -94.20
CA PHE A 686 33.20 30.01 -95.38
C PHE A 686 32.72 29.20 -96.58
N LYS A 687 32.32 27.93 -96.38
CA LYS A 687 31.70 27.08 -97.42
C LYS A 687 30.40 27.69 -97.95
N TRP A 688 29.63 28.35 -97.08
CA TRP A 688 28.42 29.06 -97.48
C TRP A 688 28.76 30.32 -98.30
N ASP A 689 29.68 31.16 -97.83
CA ASP A 689 30.08 32.41 -98.51
C ASP A 689 30.72 32.12 -99.90
N ASP A 690 31.66 31.17 -99.98
CA ASP A 690 32.33 30.74 -101.22
C ASP A 690 31.34 30.20 -102.27
N ARG A 691 30.41 29.31 -101.87
CA ARG A 691 29.37 28.79 -102.78
C ARG A 691 28.38 29.88 -103.19
N TRP A 692 28.12 30.87 -102.35
CA TRP A 692 27.22 31.99 -102.65
C TRP A 692 27.83 32.93 -103.70
N ASP A 693 29.10 33.32 -103.54
CA ASP A 693 29.80 34.15 -104.52
C ASP A 693 30.09 33.40 -105.82
N TRP A 694 30.34 32.08 -105.78
CA TRP A 694 30.36 31.24 -106.98
C TRP A 694 29.01 31.21 -107.72
N LEU A 695 27.89 31.12 -106.99
CA LEU A 695 26.54 31.19 -107.57
C LEU A 695 26.20 32.58 -108.11
N ARG A 696 26.80 33.67 -107.60
CA ARG A 696 26.68 35.02 -108.18
C ARG A 696 27.46 35.14 -109.48
N LEU A 697 28.74 34.77 -109.47
CA LEU A 697 29.61 34.74 -110.64
C LEU A 697 29.01 33.92 -111.79
N LEU A 698 28.44 32.74 -111.47
CA LEU A 698 27.79 31.90 -112.46
C LEU A 698 26.43 32.47 -112.94
N LEU A 699 25.71 33.23 -112.11
CA LEU A 699 24.49 33.93 -112.55
C LEU A 699 24.84 34.97 -113.62
N GLU A 700 25.88 35.79 -113.38
CA GLU A 700 26.36 36.79 -114.34
C GLU A 700 26.79 36.14 -115.67
N VAL A 701 27.57 35.06 -115.61
CA VAL A 701 28.01 34.32 -116.82
C VAL A 701 26.82 33.67 -117.56
N CYS A 702 25.84 33.11 -116.86
CA CYS A 702 24.64 32.56 -117.50
C CYS A 702 23.72 33.64 -118.08
N GLN A 703 23.63 34.82 -117.45
CA GLN A 703 22.90 35.97 -117.99
C GLN A 703 23.60 36.52 -119.24
N PHE A 704 24.93 36.69 -119.20
CA PHE A 704 25.74 37.08 -120.35
C PHE A 704 25.57 36.09 -121.52
N ALA A 705 25.68 34.79 -121.29
CA ALA A 705 25.53 33.78 -122.35
C ALA A 705 24.11 33.76 -122.96
N ARG A 706 23.07 33.98 -122.14
CA ARG A 706 21.69 34.15 -122.62
C ARG A 706 21.57 35.41 -123.47
N ASP A 707 22.08 36.54 -123.00
CA ASP A 707 21.89 37.83 -123.67
C ASP A 707 22.76 37.94 -124.94
N ALA A 708 23.93 37.31 -124.95
CA ALA A 708 24.79 37.13 -126.12
C ALA A 708 24.11 36.26 -127.20
N SER A 709 23.56 35.10 -126.85
CA SER A 709 22.85 34.23 -127.81
C SER A 709 21.54 34.86 -128.31
N VAL A 710 20.87 35.68 -127.50
CA VAL A 710 19.73 36.52 -127.92
C VAL A 710 20.16 37.62 -128.90
N ALA A 711 21.34 38.22 -128.72
CA ALA A 711 21.89 39.21 -129.65
C ALA A 711 22.42 38.58 -130.95
N GLU A 712 23.09 37.43 -130.89
CA GLU A 712 23.51 36.63 -132.04
C GLU A 712 22.29 36.21 -132.89
N ALA A 713 21.24 35.67 -132.26
CA ALA A 713 20.01 35.32 -132.95
C ALA A 713 19.31 36.53 -133.59
N TRP A 714 19.41 37.72 -133.00
CA TRP A 714 18.91 38.95 -133.61
C TRP A 714 19.76 39.37 -134.82
N LEU A 715 21.09 39.34 -134.74
CA LEU A 715 22.00 39.65 -135.85
C LEU A 715 21.77 38.71 -137.05
N VAL A 716 21.73 37.40 -136.81
CA VAL A 716 21.46 36.39 -137.85
C VAL A 716 20.07 36.58 -138.48
N ALA A 717 19.08 37.07 -137.72
CA ALA A 717 17.78 37.42 -138.28
C ALA A 717 17.78 38.68 -139.17
N GLN A 718 18.75 39.60 -139.01
CA GLN A 718 18.92 40.78 -139.87
C GLN A 718 19.85 40.54 -141.07
N GLU A 719 20.76 39.57 -141.01
CA GLU A 719 21.75 39.30 -142.07
C GLU A 719 21.12 39.11 -143.48
N PRO A 720 19.99 38.37 -143.67
CA PRO A 720 19.34 38.26 -144.98
C PRO A 720 18.76 39.58 -145.49
N TYR A 721 18.40 40.49 -144.58
CA TYR A 721 17.86 41.81 -144.93
C TYR A 721 18.98 42.74 -145.44
N VAL A 722 20.09 42.82 -144.69
CA VAL A 722 21.25 43.66 -145.03
C VAL A 722 21.96 43.18 -146.31
N THR A 723 21.95 41.87 -146.57
CA THR A 723 22.60 41.27 -147.75
C THR A 723 21.82 41.46 -149.06
N SER A 724 20.56 41.91 -148.99
CA SER A 724 19.73 42.13 -150.17
C SER A 724 20.29 43.24 -151.07
N ARG A 725 20.44 42.94 -152.37
CA ARG A 725 20.83 43.90 -153.41
C ARG A 725 19.64 44.40 -154.25
N ASP A 726 18.42 44.13 -153.80
CA ASP A 726 17.22 44.65 -154.44
C ASP A 726 17.07 46.15 -154.19
N LEU A 727 17.16 46.94 -155.26
CA LEU A 727 17.02 48.40 -155.23
C LEU A 727 15.60 48.86 -155.60
N GLY A 728 14.67 47.92 -155.85
CA GLY A 728 13.33 48.20 -156.37
C GLY A 728 13.33 48.56 -157.85
N HIS A 729 12.17 48.45 -158.50
CA HIS A 729 11.99 48.82 -159.91
C HIS A 729 10.95 49.95 -160.11
N THR A 730 10.27 50.35 -159.03
CA THR A 730 9.34 51.47 -158.98
C THR A 730 9.60 52.35 -157.75
N VAL A 731 9.31 53.66 -157.83
CA VAL A 731 9.48 54.60 -156.71
C VAL A 731 8.72 54.14 -155.45
N ASP A 732 7.56 53.52 -155.65
CA ASP A 732 6.70 52.99 -154.59
C ASP A 732 7.26 51.72 -153.92
N GLU A 733 8.22 51.03 -154.55
CA GLU A 733 9.04 49.98 -153.93
C GLU A 733 10.26 50.58 -153.23
N VAL A 734 10.94 51.55 -153.87
CA VAL A 734 12.09 52.27 -153.29
C VAL A 734 11.70 52.90 -151.95
N GLU A 735 10.60 53.63 -151.86
CA GLU A 735 10.13 54.21 -150.59
C GLU A 735 9.83 53.16 -149.51
N LYS A 736 9.35 51.97 -149.90
CA LYS A 736 9.07 50.88 -148.94
C LYS A 736 10.35 50.20 -148.48
N LEU A 737 11.36 50.09 -149.35
CA LEU A 737 12.70 49.66 -148.97
C LEU A 737 13.38 50.69 -148.06
N LEU A 738 13.26 51.98 -148.37
CA LEU A 738 13.82 53.07 -147.56
C LEU A 738 13.18 53.13 -146.16
N LYS A 739 11.84 53.01 -146.06
CA LYS A 739 11.13 52.90 -144.76
C LYS A 739 11.48 51.62 -143.99
N ARG A 740 11.77 50.50 -144.66
CA ARG A 740 12.32 49.30 -144.00
C ARG A 740 13.75 49.54 -143.52
N HIS A 741 14.58 50.28 -144.26
CA HIS A 741 15.93 50.62 -143.84
C HIS A 741 15.93 51.57 -142.65
N GLU A 742 15.13 52.63 -142.66
CA GLU A 742 14.92 53.48 -141.48
C GLU A 742 14.45 52.68 -140.25
N ASN A 743 13.56 51.69 -140.45
CA ASN A 743 13.09 50.84 -139.36
C ASN A 743 14.17 49.87 -138.86
N PHE A 744 15.08 49.43 -139.74
CA PHE A 744 16.28 48.67 -139.37
C PHE A 744 17.30 49.53 -138.63
N GLU A 745 17.56 50.77 -139.07
CA GLU A 745 18.43 51.73 -138.35
C GLU A 745 17.86 52.02 -136.94
N LYS A 746 16.56 52.31 -136.84
CA LYS A 746 15.88 52.53 -135.55
C LYS A 746 15.91 51.29 -134.65
N SER A 747 15.81 50.08 -135.22
CA SER A 747 15.93 48.85 -134.43
C SER A 747 17.38 48.62 -133.99
N THR A 748 18.37 48.85 -134.86
CA THR A 748 19.80 48.72 -134.55
C THR A 748 20.22 49.68 -133.44
N ALA A 749 19.80 50.95 -133.51
CA ALA A 749 20.01 51.92 -132.43
C ALA A 749 19.37 51.49 -131.10
N SER A 750 18.21 50.81 -131.13
CA SER A 750 17.58 50.24 -129.92
C SER A 750 18.26 48.97 -129.37
N TRP A 751 19.20 48.39 -130.13
CA TRP A 751 20.04 47.26 -129.69
C TRP A 751 21.47 47.69 -129.36
N GLU A 752 21.91 48.90 -129.72
CA GLU A 752 23.23 49.45 -129.43
C GLU A 752 23.56 49.40 -127.93
N GLU A 753 22.62 49.80 -127.05
CA GLU A 753 22.77 49.66 -125.59
C GLU A 753 22.97 48.22 -125.10
N ARG A 754 22.44 47.22 -125.84
CA ARG A 754 22.61 45.79 -125.53
C ARG A 754 23.95 45.26 -126.03
N PHE A 755 24.41 45.70 -127.19
CA PHE A 755 25.77 45.39 -127.64
C PHE A 755 26.81 46.01 -126.69
N SER A 756 26.65 47.27 -126.28
CA SER A 756 27.48 47.89 -125.24
C SER A 756 27.18 47.41 -123.81
N ALA A 757 26.30 46.42 -123.63
CA ALA A 757 26.23 45.59 -122.42
C ALA A 757 27.02 44.28 -122.54
N LEU A 758 27.16 43.74 -123.76
CA LEU A 758 28.00 42.58 -124.07
C LEU A 758 29.49 42.94 -124.27
N GLU A 759 29.80 44.19 -124.63
CA GLU A 759 31.17 44.73 -124.65
C GLU A 759 31.74 44.97 -123.23
N ARG A 760 30.89 44.94 -122.20
CA ARG A 760 31.32 45.05 -120.79
C ARG A 760 31.75 43.68 -120.29
N LEU A 761 33.07 43.53 -120.11
CA LEU A 761 33.72 42.36 -119.52
C LEU A 761 32.97 41.88 -118.27
N THR A 762 32.63 40.59 -118.25
CA THR A 762 32.06 39.91 -117.08
C THR A 762 33.05 39.88 -115.92
N THR A 763 32.56 39.69 -114.68
CA THR A 763 33.44 39.50 -113.52
C THR A 763 34.39 38.33 -113.68
N LEU A 764 34.00 37.28 -114.42
CA LEU A 764 34.86 36.15 -114.78
C LEU A 764 36.06 36.62 -115.65
N GLU A 765 35.81 37.43 -116.67
CA GLU A 765 36.85 37.95 -117.56
C GLU A 765 37.73 39.00 -116.88
N LEU A 766 37.16 39.84 -116.01
CA LEU A 766 37.92 40.75 -115.15
C LEU A 766 38.84 40.00 -114.19
N LEU A 767 38.38 38.89 -113.59
CA LEU A 767 39.21 38.01 -112.77
C LEU A 767 40.29 37.30 -113.61
N ALA A 768 39.97 36.86 -114.83
CA ALA A 768 40.94 36.27 -115.74
C ALA A 768 42.03 37.27 -116.18
N LEU A 769 41.65 38.49 -116.55
CA LEU A 769 42.57 39.60 -116.85
C LEU A 769 43.44 39.96 -115.65
N ARG A 770 42.85 40.06 -114.45
CA ARG A 770 43.59 40.37 -113.22
C ARG A 770 44.56 39.24 -112.84
N LYS A 771 44.18 37.98 -113.05
CA LYS A 771 45.05 36.81 -112.88
C LYS A 771 46.17 36.81 -113.91
N GLN A 772 45.89 37.11 -115.18
CA GLN A 772 46.90 37.20 -116.23
C GLN A 772 47.86 38.38 -116.01
N GLN A 773 47.38 39.51 -115.47
CA GLN A 773 48.22 40.62 -115.00
C GLN A 773 49.10 40.21 -113.82
N GLN A 774 48.56 39.46 -112.85
CA GLN A 774 49.34 38.95 -111.71
C GLN A 774 50.39 37.90 -112.14
N GLU A 775 50.06 37.03 -113.09
CA GLU A 775 50.99 36.05 -113.68
C GLU A 775 52.08 36.76 -114.49
N MET A 776 51.73 37.80 -115.25
CA MET A 776 52.70 38.65 -115.97
C MET A 776 53.59 39.44 -114.99
N GLU A 777 53.02 39.98 -113.90
CA GLU A 777 53.81 40.64 -112.84
C GLU A 777 54.74 39.67 -112.12
N GLN A 778 54.31 38.42 -111.87
CA GLN A 778 55.16 37.38 -111.27
C GLN A 778 56.28 36.99 -112.23
N PHE A 779 55.98 36.75 -113.51
CA PHE A 779 56.98 36.49 -114.54
C PHE A 779 58.00 37.63 -114.66
N MET A 780 57.55 38.88 -114.73
CA MET A 780 58.44 40.05 -114.76
C MET A 780 59.28 40.22 -113.48
N LYS A 781 58.75 39.82 -112.31
CA LYS A 781 59.50 39.83 -111.03
C LYS A 781 60.56 38.73 -111.00
N ASP A 782 60.26 37.54 -111.51
CA ASP A 782 61.22 36.42 -111.58
C ASP A 782 62.25 36.59 -112.70
N GLU A 783 61.91 37.21 -113.82
CA GLU A 783 62.86 37.58 -114.88
C GLU A 783 63.83 38.67 -114.40
N GLN A 784 63.33 39.72 -113.71
CA GLN A 784 64.18 40.70 -113.03
C GLN A 784 65.01 40.12 -111.88
N ARG A 785 64.57 39.01 -111.27
CA ARG A 785 65.34 38.27 -110.28
C ARG A 785 66.48 37.50 -110.95
N SER A 786 66.21 36.83 -112.07
CA SER A 786 67.18 36.12 -112.88
C SER A 786 68.26 37.04 -113.46
N GLU A 787 67.90 38.22 -113.99
CA GLU A 787 68.89 39.23 -114.42
C GLU A 787 69.77 39.74 -113.26
N ARG A 788 69.21 39.86 -112.06
CA ARG A 788 69.95 40.28 -110.84
C ARG A 788 70.87 39.20 -110.30
N GLU A 789 70.56 37.92 -110.54
CA GLU A 789 71.45 36.80 -110.21
C GLU A 789 72.54 36.65 -111.28
N SER A 790 72.21 36.75 -112.57
CA SER A 790 73.18 36.79 -113.68
C SER A 790 74.23 37.90 -113.52
N ARG A 791 73.80 39.13 -113.15
CA ARG A 791 74.73 40.25 -112.90
C ARG A 791 75.58 40.12 -111.63
N ARG A 792 75.36 39.11 -110.79
CA ARG A 792 76.20 38.83 -109.61
C ARG A 792 77.33 37.85 -109.88
N GLU A 793 77.27 37.08 -110.97
CA GLU A 793 78.31 36.09 -111.30
C GLU A 793 79.51 36.69 -112.09
N ASP A 794 79.29 37.76 -112.86
CA ASP A 794 80.32 38.38 -113.73
C ASP A 794 81.19 39.45 -113.02
N THR A 795 80.89 39.80 -111.76
CA THR A 795 81.74 40.68 -110.93
C THR A 795 82.39 39.89 -109.79
N GLY A 796 83.60 39.38 -110.04
CA GLY A 796 84.36 38.53 -109.11
C GLY A 796 84.87 39.25 -107.86
N PHE A 797 83.97 39.63 -106.96
CA PHE A 797 84.28 40.22 -105.64
C PHE A 797 83.34 39.67 -104.57
N ALA A 798 83.58 38.42 -104.16
CA ALA A 798 82.87 37.78 -103.05
C ALA A 798 83.42 38.29 -101.71
N GLU A 799 82.96 39.46 -101.29
CA GLU A 799 83.32 40.06 -100.00
C GLU A 799 82.62 39.31 -98.85
N GLU A 800 83.39 38.71 -97.93
CA GLU A 800 82.82 38.07 -96.74
C GLU A 800 82.19 39.13 -95.83
N SER A 801 80.87 39.08 -95.66
CA SER A 801 80.17 39.89 -94.66
C SER A 801 78.91 39.19 -94.15
N SER A 802 79.00 38.72 -92.90
CA SER A 802 77.98 37.95 -92.20
C SER A 802 76.64 38.70 -92.08
N GLN A 803 75.54 38.07 -92.51
CA GLN A 803 74.19 38.45 -92.07
C GLN A 803 73.71 37.53 -90.94
N LEU A 804 74.29 37.74 -89.77
CA LEU A 804 73.78 37.25 -88.50
C LEU A 804 73.06 38.43 -87.83
N TYR A 805 71.73 38.50 -87.95
CA TYR A 805 70.89 39.32 -87.06
C TYR A 805 69.48 38.72 -86.89
N THR A 806 69.25 38.24 -85.66
CA THR A 806 68.03 38.41 -84.84
C THR A 806 66.65 38.44 -85.52
N ILE A 807 65.82 37.45 -85.17
CA ILE A 807 64.37 37.59 -85.21
C ILE A 807 63.93 38.26 -83.90
N GLU A 808 63.62 39.56 -83.95
CA GLU A 808 62.79 40.24 -82.94
C GLU A 808 61.77 41.12 -83.68
N GLU A 809 60.49 40.73 -83.64
CA GLU A 809 59.43 41.44 -84.35
C GLU A 809 58.83 42.56 -83.50
N GLN A 810 59.08 43.81 -83.89
CA GLN A 810 58.17 44.94 -83.62
C GLN A 810 58.18 45.94 -84.77
N THR A 811 57.02 46.20 -85.36
CA THR A 811 56.61 47.56 -85.79
C THR A 811 55.11 47.63 -86.13
N LEU A 812 54.54 48.83 -86.06
CA LEU A 812 53.13 49.13 -86.34
C LEU A 812 52.98 49.81 -87.70
N SER A 813 51.85 49.54 -88.38
CA SER A 813 51.35 50.23 -89.59
C SER A 813 52.22 50.12 -90.87
N GLY A 814 51.68 50.25 -92.08
CA GLY A 814 50.28 50.44 -92.51
C GLY A 814 50.22 51.20 -93.84
N ALA A 815 49.19 50.96 -94.68
CA ALA A 815 49.11 51.60 -96.01
C ALA A 815 47.67 51.96 -96.44
N ALA A 816 47.49 53.24 -96.74
CA ALA A 816 46.42 53.89 -97.52
C ALA A 816 46.64 53.64 -99.04
N ASP A 817 45.78 53.98 -100.01
CA ASP A 817 44.34 54.33 -100.20
C ASP A 817 44.13 54.33 -101.76
N PRO A 818 43.00 54.75 -102.43
CA PRO A 818 42.77 56.19 -102.68
C PRO A 818 41.30 56.68 -102.94
N SER A 819 40.96 57.81 -102.31
CA SER A 819 40.39 59.03 -102.94
C SER A 819 38.95 59.11 -103.49
N SER A 820 38.06 59.78 -102.71
CA SER A 820 37.13 60.86 -103.14
C SER A 820 36.43 61.50 -101.90
N GLY A 821 36.00 62.78 -101.83
CA GLY A 821 36.15 63.94 -102.71
C GLY A 821 35.18 65.10 -102.30
N GLN A 822 35.50 66.36 -102.66
CA GLN A 822 34.74 67.63 -102.45
C GLN A 822 34.48 68.07 -100.96
N GLN A 823 35.11 69.15 -100.47
CA GLN A 823 34.70 70.59 -100.48
C GLN A 823 33.70 71.01 -99.35
N GLU A 824 33.75 72.18 -98.70
CA GLU A 824 34.75 73.27 -98.58
C GLU A 824 34.34 74.29 -97.47
N GLY A 825 35.30 74.99 -96.81
CA GLY A 825 35.06 76.14 -95.89
C GLY A 825 34.59 75.81 -94.46
N THR A 826 34.80 76.63 -93.42
CA THR A 826 35.55 77.92 -93.30
C THR A 826 36.02 78.16 -91.84
N ALA A 827 36.90 79.14 -91.60
CA ALA A 827 37.53 79.50 -90.32
C ALA A 827 36.56 80.03 -89.22
N GLY A 828 36.94 80.11 -87.93
CA GLY A 828 38.17 79.65 -87.25
C GLY A 828 38.56 80.47 -85.98
N ASP A 829 39.79 80.22 -85.51
CA ASP A 829 40.64 81.03 -84.61
C ASP A 829 40.48 80.99 -83.05
N SER A 830 41.57 80.51 -82.41
CA SER A 830 42.28 81.05 -81.22
C SER A 830 41.78 81.02 -79.75
N THR A 831 42.50 80.20 -78.96
CA THR A 831 43.08 80.44 -77.60
C THR A 831 42.36 79.99 -76.30
N VAL A 832 43.05 79.06 -75.62
CA VAL A 832 43.24 78.74 -74.17
C VAL A 832 43.35 79.96 -73.21
N PRO A 833 43.40 79.87 -71.83
CA PRO A 833 43.90 78.75 -70.99
C PRO A 833 43.32 78.47 -69.54
N ILE A 834 43.65 77.26 -69.02
CA ILE A 834 44.20 76.94 -67.65
C ILE A 834 43.35 76.81 -66.33
N GLU A 835 43.78 75.81 -65.51
CA GLU A 835 43.63 75.52 -64.04
C GLU A 835 42.24 75.30 -63.36
N SER A 836 42.09 74.65 -62.18
CA SER A 836 42.78 73.50 -61.48
C SER A 836 42.09 73.16 -60.11
N GLU A 837 42.62 72.18 -59.38
CA GLU A 837 42.47 71.87 -57.92
C GLU A 837 41.14 71.31 -57.36
N MET A 838 41.08 70.73 -56.14
CA MET A 838 41.80 69.54 -55.61
C MET A 838 41.21 69.03 -54.26
N ARG A 839 41.11 67.69 -54.07
CA ARG A 839 40.97 66.96 -52.77
C ARG A 839 39.70 67.25 -51.91
N GLU A 840 39.42 66.61 -50.74
CA GLU A 840 40.12 65.58 -49.93
C GLU A 840 39.15 64.54 -49.29
N SER A 841 39.61 63.71 -48.34
CA SER A 841 39.00 62.44 -47.88
C SER A 841 38.49 62.45 -46.42
N ALA A 842 37.61 61.50 -46.03
CA ALA A 842 37.59 60.82 -44.70
C ALA A 842 36.48 59.75 -44.58
N SER A 843 36.61 58.84 -43.60
CA SER A 843 35.67 57.75 -43.26
C SER A 843 35.06 57.91 -41.86
N LEU A 844 33.96 57.20 -41.55
CA LEU A 844 33.75 56.46 -40.29
C LEU A 844 32.45 55.60 -40.33
N GLU A 845 32.25 54.75 -39.32
CA GLU A 845 31.30 53.62 -39.28
C GLU A 845 30.02 53.90 -38.46
N LEU A 846 28.90 53.22 -38.76
CA LEU A 846 28.04 52.45 -37.82
C LEU A 846 26.69 52.01 -38.44
N GLU A 847 26.30 50.77 -38.17
CA GLU A 847 24.96 50.13 -38.37
C GLU A 847 24.20 50.11 -37.00
N PRO A 848 22.89 49.72 -36.85
CA PRO A 848 22.14 48.83 -37.75
C PRO A 848 20.65 49.11 -38.07
N SER A 849 20.19 48.50 -39.17
CA SER A 849 18.87 47.84 -39.39
C SER A 849 17.54 48.60 -39.14
N PHE A 850 16.69 48.71 -40.19
CA PHE A 850 15.54 47.79 -40.38
C PHE A 850 14.72 48.02 -41.68
N SER A 851 14.21 46.92 -42.24
CA SER A 851 12.98 46.78 -43.07
C SER A 851 12.78 47.63 -44.34
N LEU A 852 12.79 46.95 -45.50
CA LEU A 852 12.16 47.37 -46.77
C LEU A 852 11.04 46.38 -47.16
N VAL A 853 9.89 46.89 -47.61
CA VAL A 853 8.78 46.08 -48.18
C VAL A 853 8.06 46.89 -49.28
N LEU A 854 7.77 46.23 -50.42
CA LEU A 854 6.73 46.45 -51.46
C LEU A 854 7.31 46.04 -52.86
N PRO A 855 6.51 45.68 -53.90
CA PRO A 855 5.23 44.96 -53.90
C PRO A 855 5.05 43.96 -55.09
N LYS A 856 3.83 43.37 -55.19
CA LYS A 856 3.12 42.82 -56.39
C LYS A 856 3.24 41.34 -56.82
N GLU A 857 2.10 40.85 -57.28
CA GLU A 857 1.77 39.62 -58.04
C GLU A 857 1.56 39.97 -59.55
N PRO A 858 0.91 39.14 -60.42
CA PRO A 858 1.00 37.68 -60.69
C PRO A 858 1.17 37.36 -62.21
N GLU A 859 1.33 36.08 -62.60
CA GLU A 859 0.62 35.33 -63.69
C GLU A 859 1.28 33.94 -63.94
N ARG A 860 0.53 32.83 -64.07
CA ARG A 860 0.09 32.11 -65.31
C ARG A 860 1.19 31.83 -66.37
N ALA A 861 1.26 30.69 -67.08
CA ALA A 861 0.64 29.34 -67.02
C ALA A 861 1.35 28.45 -68.11
N ALA A 862 1.05 27.19 -68.47
CA ALA A 862 0.15 26.12 -67.99
C ALA A 862 0.57 24.76 -68.65
N THR A 863 0.19 23.61 -68.09
CA THR A 863 0.17 22.31 -68.80
C THR A 863 -0.94 21.37 -68.28
N MET A 864 -1.42 20.48 -69.14
CA MET A 864 -2.51 19.50 -68.95
C MET A 864 -2.11 18.19 -69.68
N PRO A 865 -2.80 17.06 -69.47
CA PRO A 865 -3.20 16.46 -68.19
C PRO A 865 -2.80 14.96 -68.11
N THR A 866 -2.91 14.34 -66.94
CA THR A 866 -2.89 12.87 -66.80
C THR A 866 -4.06 12.44 -65.90
N GLU A 867 -4.76 11.37 -66.27
CA GLU A 867 -6.01 10.96 -65.61
C GLU A 867 -5.80 10.31 -64.23
N PRO A 868 -6.80 10.38 -63.32
CA PRO A 868 -6.66 9.95 -61.93
C PRO A 868 -6.83 8.44 -61.74
N LEU A 869 -5.96 7.83 -60.94
CA LEU A 869 -6.17 6.47 -60.43
C LEU A 869 -7.14 6.45 -59.25
N SER A 870 -8.37 6.01 -59.54
CA SER A 870 -9.40 5.53 -58.61
C SER A 870 -9.85 6.45 -57.46
N SER A 871 -10.96 7.16 -57.70
CA SER A 871 -11.75 7.80 -56.64
C SER A 871 -12.62 6.78 -55.89
N LEU A 872 -12.01 5.91 -55.07
CA LEU A 872 -12.75 5.08 -54.12
C LEU A 872 -13.52 5.96 -53.13
N ALA A 873 -14.83 5.75 -53.04
CA ALA A 873 -15.70 6.49 -52.13
C ALA A 873 -15.30 6.25 -50.67
N VAL A 874 -15.34 7.33 -49.86
CA VAL A 874 -15.17 7.24 -48.41
C VAL A 874 -16.42 6.56 -47.82
N LEU A 875 -16.19 5.46 -47.10
CA LEU A 875 -17.24 4.67 -46.45
C LEU A 875 -17.57 5.22 -45.06
N GLN A 876 -16.55 5.69 -44.33
CA GLN A 876 -16.67 6.38 -43.05
C GLN A 876 -15.42 7.23 -42.81
N GLU A 877 -15.57 8.40 -42.18
CA GLU A 877 -14.45 9.21 -41.68
C GLU A 877 -14.76 9.80 -40.31
N GLY A 878 -13.71 10.22 -39.58
CA GLY A 878 -13.85 10.81 -38.25
C GLY A 878 -12.60 10.67 -37.38
N THR A 879 -12.58 11.38 -36.25
CA THR A 879 -11.46 11.34 -35.30
C THR A 879 -11.59 10.14 -34.37
N LEU A 880 -10.63 9.21 -34.43
CA LEU A 880 -10.52 8.07 -33.52
C LEU A 880 -9.26 8.18 -32.67
N CYS A 881 -9.32 7.65 -31.45
CA CYS A 881 -8.13 7.53 -30.61
C CYS A 881 -7.46 6.17 -30.92
N ARG A 882 -6.39 6.18 -31.73
CA ARG A 882 -5.65 4.99 -32.16
C ARG A 882 -4.49 4.68 -31.22
N LYS A 883 -4.23 3.40 -31.05
CA LYS A 883 -3.00 2.86 -30.46
C LYS A 883 -2.56 1.62 -31.24
N GLN A 884 -1.28 1.49 -31.56
CA GLN A 884 -0.70 0.21 -32.00
C GLN A 884 -0.34 -0.64 -30.77
N ASP A 885 -0.51 -1.96 -30.82
CA ASP A 885 -0.12 -2.87 -29.72
C ASP A 885 0.88 -3.95 -30.16
N LEU A 886 0.71 -4.51 -31.35
CA LEU A 886 1.69 -5.38 -32.04
C LEU A 886 2.04 -4.84 -33.43
N GLU A 887 3.22 -5.24 -33.89
CA GLU A 887 3.81 -5.00 -35.21
C GLU A 887 4.06 -6.36 -35.89
N GLY A 888 4.00 -6.42 -37.22
CA GLY A 888 3.94 -7.64 -38.06
C GLY A 888 5.10 -8.67 -37.98
N SER A 889 5.95 -8.58 -36.95
CA SER A 889 6.86 -9.66 -36.52
C SER A 889 6.43 -10.32 -35.20
N GLY A 890 5.20 -10.07 -34.73
CA GLY A 890 4.70 -10.51 -33.42
C GLY A 890 5.33 -9.77 -32.23
N LYS A 891 6.12 -8.72 -32.49
CA LYS A 891 6.73 -7.86 -31.48
C LYS A 891 5.73 -6.83 -31.00
N LYS A 892 5.90 -6.39 -29.75
CA LYS A 892 5.17 -5.24 -29.21
C LYS A 892 5.71 -3.97 -29.87
N ALA A 893 4.82 -3.13 -30.38
CA ALA A 893 5.20 -1.88 -31.02
C ALA A 893 6.07 -0.99 -30.10
N SER A 894 7.02 -0.26 -30.69
CA SER A 894 7.94 0.63 -29.97
C SER A 894 7.22 1.76 -29.24
N ASN A 895 6.20 2.36 -29.88
CA ASN A 895 5.34 3.38 -29.30
C ASN A 895 3.91 2.85 -29.08
N ARG A 896 3.56 2.58 -27.82
CA ARG A 896 2.25 2.03 -27.39
C ARG A 896 1.36 3.06 -26.68
N SER A 897 1.55 4.34 -27.01
CA SER A 897 0.70 5.47 -26.60
C SER A 897 -0.65 5.46 -27.33
N TRP A 898 -1.58 6.30 -26.86
CA TRP A 898 -2.88 6.54 -27.50
C TRP A 898 -2.84 7.93 -28.15
N ASN A 899 -3.12 8.01 -29.45
CA ASN A 899 -3.06 9.25 -30.23
C ASN A 899 -4.43 9.52 -30.89
N ASN A 900 -4.93 10.76 -30.78
CA ASN A 900 -6.16 11.17 -31.46
C ASN A 900 -5.81 11.52 -32.91
N LEU A 901 -6.34 10.74 -33.86
CA LEU A 901 -6.01 10.82 -35.28
C LEU A 901 -7.29 10.86 -36.11
N TYR A 902 -7.25 11.49 -37.27
CA TYR A 902 -8.36 11.53 -38.22
C TYR A 902 -8.26 10.32 -39.16
N CYS A 903 -9.21 9.39 -39.03
CA CYS A 903 -9.26 8.16 -39.81
C CYS A 903 -10.23 8.31 -40.98
N VAL A 904 -9.86 7.77 -42.15
CA VAL A 904 -10.68 7.77 -43.37
C VAL A 904 -10.67 6.35 -43.95
N LEU A 905 -11.84 5.72 -43.95
CA LEU A 905 -12.08 4.37 -44.44
C LEU A 905 -12.59 4.42 -45.89
N LYS A 906 -11.98 3.63 -46.77
CA LYS A 906 -12.41 3.39 -48.15
C LYS A 906 -12.53 1.88 -48.36
N SER A 907 -13.06 1.46 -49.51
CA SER A 907 -13.06 0.03 -49.89
C SER A 907 -11.64 -0.54 -49.78
N GLY A 908 -11.47 -1.62 -49.01
CA GLY A 908 -10.21 -2.33 -48.83
C GLY A 908 -9.05 -1.59 -48.14
N GLN A 909 -9.20 -0.35 -47.64
CA GLN A 909 -8.10 0.38 -46.99
C GLN A 909 -8.55 1.41 -45.94
N LEU A 910 -7.76 1.55 -44.87
CA LEU A 910 -7.93 2.54 -43.81
C LEU A 910 -6.74 3.51 -43.77
N SER A 911 -6.95 4.75 -44.19
CA SER A 911 -5.94 5.83 -44.16
C SER A 911 -6.04 6.62 -42.84
N VAL A 912 -4.90 7.06 -42.31
CA VAL A 912 -4.81 7.77 -41.02
C VAL A 912 -4.04 9.08 -41.17
N TYR A 913 -4.59 10.16 -40.63
CA TYR A 913 -4.11 11.54 -40.76
C TYR A 913 -3.99 12.21 -39.39
N LYS A 914 -3.13 13.23 -39.27
CA LYS A 914 -2.99 13.99 -38.01
C LYS A 914 -4.28 14.75 -37.67
N ASP A 915 -4.92 15.35 -38.67
CA ASP A 915 -6.20 16.04 -38.58
C ASP A 915 -6.91 16.07 -39.96
N HIS A 916 -8.14 16.59 -40.00
CA HIS A 916 -8.91 16.78 -41.24
C HIS A 916 -8.20 17.72 -42.25
N LYS A 917 -7.37 18.66 -41.79
CA LYS A 917 -6.58 19.52 -42.70
C LYS A 917 -5.51 18.71 -43.43
N SER A 918 -4.86 17.79 -42.73
CA SER A 918 -3.83 16.89 -43.26
C SER A 918 -4.42 15.95 -44.32
N PHE A 919 -5.65 15.45 -44.11
CA PHE A 919 -6.41 14.70 -45.13
C PHE A 919 -6.63 15.52 -46.40
N GLY A 920 -7.06 16.79 -46.28
CA GLY A 920 -7.22 17.70 -47.42
C GLY A 920 -5.94 18.03 -48.20
N HIS A 921 -4.76 17.77 -47.62
CA HIS A 921 -3.44 17.89 -48.27
C HIS A 921 -2.80 16.51 -48.56
N GLY A 922 -3.56 15.42 -48.46
CA GLY A 922 -3.11 14.04 -48.73
C GLY A 922 -2.00 13.51 -47.81
N THR A 923 -1.66 14.19 -46.72
CA THR A 923 -0.46 13.90 -45.91
C THR A 923 -0.81 13.02 -44.71
N THR A 924 -0.51 11.72 -44.79
CA THR A 924 -0.80 10.74 -43.72
C THR A 924 0.01 10.99 -42.44
N TYR A 925 -0.47 10.45 -41.32
CA TYR A 925 0.20 10.55 -40.02
C TYR A 925 1.57 9.87 -40.08
N HIS A 926 2.64 10.60 -39.72
CA HIS A 926 4.05 10.19 -39.86
C HIS A 926 4.49 9.73 -41.27
N GLY A 927 3.68 9.91 -42.31
CA GLY A 927 3.93 9.31 -43.63
C GLY A 927 3.64 7.80 -43.68
N GLU A 928 2.85 7.27 -42.74
CA GLU A 928 2.38 5.88 -42.76
C GLU A 928 1.55 5.60 -44.03
N ASP A 929 1.78 4.44 -44.65
CA ASP A 929 0.96 3.95 -45.76
C ASP A 929 -0.48 3.61 -45.30
N PRO A 930 -1.48 3.69 -46.19
CA PRO A 930 -2.84 3.22 -45.90
C PRO A 930 -2.85 1.75 -45.45
N LEU A 931 -3.48 1.46 -44.31
CA LEU A 931 -3.55 0.10 -43.77
C LEU A 931 -4.44 -0.78 -44.69
N PRO A 932 -3.91 -1.85 -45.31
CA PRO A 932 -4.68 -2.69 -46.21
C PRO A 932 -5.63 -3.60 -45.42
N LEU A 933 -6.90 -3.65 -45.83
CA LEU A 933 -7.95 -4.42 -45.13
C LEU A 933 -8.23 -5.80 -45.76
N ARG A 934 -7.43 -6.23 -46.75
CA ARG A 934 -7.45 -7.61 -47.26
C ARG A 934 -7.04 -8.56 -46.14
N ASP A 935 -7.87 -9.57 -45.88
CA ASP A 935 -7.73 -10.55 -44.79
C ASP A 935 -7.62 -9.94 -43.37
N ALA A 936 -8.04 -8.67 -43.21
CA ALA A 936 -8.10 -8.01 -41.92
C ALA A 936 -9.43 -8.30 -41.19
N GLY A 937 -9.41 -8.29 -39.86
CA GLY A 937 -10.60 -8.52 -39.04
C GLY A 937 -10.74 -7.54 -37.88
N TRP A 938 -11.99 -7.32 -37.49
CA TRP A 938 -12.41 -6.25 -36.58
C TRP A 938 -13.22 -6.81 -35.40
N GLU A 939 -12.66 -6.72 -34.19
CA GLU A 939 -13.22 -7.29 -32.96
C GLU A 939 -13.62 -6.18 -31.96
N ILE A 940 -14.86 -6.18 -31.48
CA ILE A 940 -15.31 -5.24 -30.44
C ILE A 940 -14.91 -5.76 -29.05
N LEU A 941 -14.00 -5.05 -28.36
CA LEU A 941 -13.43 -5.48 -27.09
C LEU A 941 -14.30 -5.10 -25.88
N THR A 942 -15.42 -5.80 -25.71
CA THR A 942 -16.41 -5.62 -24.62
C THR A 942 -15.83 -5.67 -23.19
N SER A 943 -14.63 -6.21 -23.00
CA SER A 943 -13.99 -6.41 -21.69
C SER A 943 -12.70 -5.59 -21.45
N TYR A 944 -12.38 -4.61 -22.31
CA TYR A 944 -11.13 -3.85 -22.22
C TYR A 944 -11.06 -2.90 -21.01
N LYS A 945 -10.47 -3.38 -19.91
CA LYS A 945 -10.49 -2.73 -18.58
C LYS A 945 -9.92 -1.29 -18.48
N LYS A 946 -9.23 -0.78 -19.50
CA LYS A 946 -8.56 0.55 -19.45
C LYS A 946 -9.34 1.69 -20.11
N LYS A 947 -10.21 1.39 -21.08
CA LYS A 947 -10.96 2.37 -21.88
C LYS A 947 -12.26 1.71 -22.37
N LYS A 948 -13.38 2.44 -22.34
CA LYS A 948 -14.64 1.99 -22.94
C LYS A 948 -14.66 2.26 -24.45
N HIS A 949 -15.58 1.60 -25.16
CA HIS A 949 -15.87 1.80 -26.58
C HIS A 949 -14.64 1.55 -27.48
N VAL A 950 -13.99 0.39 -27.28
CA VAL A 950 -12.74 0.00 -27.96
C VAL A 950 -12.99 -1.18 -28.91
N ALA A 951 -12.51 -1.05 -30.14
CA ALA A 951 -12.36 -2.16 -31.08
C ALA A 951 -10.87 -2.45 -31.36
N LYS A 952 -10.60 -3.64 -31.86
CA LYS A 952 -9.30 -4.13 -32.31
C LYS A 952 -9.37 -4.46 -33.80
N LEU A 953 -8.44 -3.91 -34.56
CA LEU A 953 -8.14 -4.30 -35.94
C LEU A 953 -6.91 -5.21 -35.92
N HIS A 954 -7.03 -6.41 -36.48
CA HIS A 954 -5.89 -7.26 -36.82
C HIS A 954 -5.69 -7.26 -38.34
N LEU A 955 -4.44 -7.11 -38.78
CA LEU A 955 -4.06 -7.09 -40.20
C LEU A 955 -3.38 -8.42 -40.59
N ALA A 956 -3.35 -8.71 -41.89
CA ALA A 956 -2.80 -9.95 -42.44
C ALA A 956 -1.28 -10.12 -42.23
N ASP A 957 -0.56 -9.03 -41.97
CA ASP A 957 0.86 -9.03 -41.59
C ASP A 957 1.10 -9.43 -40.12
N GLY A 958 0.04 -9.53 -39.30
CA GLY A 958 0.13 -9.76 -37.86
C GLY A 958 0.26 -8.49 -37.01
N SER A 959 0.14 -7.29 -37.58
CA SER A 959 0.04 -6.05 -36.83
C SER A 959 -1.33 -5.92 -36.14
N GLU A 960 -1.34 -5.39 -34.91
CA GLU A 960 -2.56 -5.18 -34.12
C GLU A 960 -2.73 -3.71 -33.71
N TYR A 961 -3.89 -3.14 -34.02
CA TYR A 961 -4.26 -1.77 -33.67
C TYR A 961 -5.53 -1.75 -32.82
N LEU A 962 -5.55 -0.91 -31.79
CA LEU A 962 -6.71 -0.63 -30.95
C LEU A 962 -7.25 0.77 -31.30
N PHE A 963 -8.56 0.87 -31.52
CA PHE A 963 -9.26 2.12 -31.79
C PHE A 963 -10.31 2.35 -30.71
N GLN A 964 -10.29 3.52 -30.08
CA GLN A 964 -11.37 3.98 -29.20
C GLN A 964 -12.25 4.99 -29.93
N CYS A 965 -13.56 4.76 -29.89
CA CYS A 965 -14.62 5.70 -30.27
C CYS A 965 -15.11 6.48 -29.04
N LYS A 966 -15.85 7.57 -29.24
CA LYS A 966 -16.36 8.41 -28.14
C LYS A 966 -17.53 7.77 -27.37
N ASP A 967 -18.37 6.99 -28.06
CA ASP A 967 -19.60 6.35 -27.59
C ASP A 967 -19.86 5.03 -28.34
N ASP A 968 -20.85 4.25 -27.89
CA ASP A 968 -21.22 2.98 -28.53
C ASP A 968 -21.88 3.18 -29.91
N GLU A 969 -22.54 4.31 -30.18
CA GLU A 969 -23.13 4.60 -31.50
C GLU A 969 -22.06 4.77 -32.57
N GLU A 970 -21.01 5.54 -32.28
CA GLU A 970 -19.86 5.73 -33.17
C GLU A 970 -19.11 4.41 -33.36
N LEU A 971 -18.91 3.63 -32.29
CA LEU A 971 -18.30 2.30 -32.37
C LEU A 971 -19.09 1.36 -33.29
N GLN A 972 -20.42 1.36 -33.19
CA GLN A 972 -21.26 0.52 -34.02
C GLN A 972 -21.24 0.96 -35.49
N ARG A 973 -21.34 2.27 -35.78
CA ARG A 973 -21.22 2.82 -37.15
C ARG A 973 -19.86 2.50 -37.79
N TRP A 974 -18.76 2.64 -37.04
CA TRP A 974 -17.43 2.26 -37.54
C TRP A 974 -17.31 0.75 -37.78
N SER A 975 -17.99 -0.08 -36.99
CA SER A 975 -17.99 -1.54 -37.18
C SER A 975 -18.76 -1.96 -38.43
N GLU A 976 -19.97 -1.43 -38.63
CA GLU A 976 -20.78 -1.65 -39.83
C GLU A 976 -20.05 -1.16 -41.11
N ALA A 977 -19.36 -0.03 -41.02
CA ALA A 977 -18.55 0.48 -42.13
C ALA A 977 -17.30 -0.36 -42.41
N MET A 978 -16.62 -0.89 -41.37
CA MET A 978 -15.44 -1.75 -41.50
C MET A 978 -15.79 -3.10 -42.11
N GLU A 979 -16.87 -3.74 -41.65
CA GLU A 979 -17.38 -4.99 -42.21
C GLU A 979 -17.70 -4.83 -43.71
N LYS A 980 -18.37 -3.73 -44.08
CA LYS A 980 -18.64 -3.39 -45.49
C LYS A 980 -17.35 -3.13 -46.29
N ALA A 981 -16.35 -2.49 -45.70
CA ALA A 981 -15.07 -2.21 -46.36
C ALA A 981 -14.24 -3.48 -46.65
N VAL A 982 -14.42 -4.53 -45.85
CA VAL A 982 -13.84 -5.87 -46.08
C VAL A 982 -14.66 -6.65 -47.12
N GLN A 983 -15.98 -6.76 -46.94
CA GLN A 983 -16.86 -7.50 -47.88
C GLN A 983 -16.80 -6.98 -49.33
N THR A 984 -16.52 -5.68 -49.53
CA THR A 984 -16.42 -5.11 -50.89
C THR A 984 -15.23 -5.68 -51.69
N LEU A 985 -14.20 -6.24 -51.04
CA LEU A 985 -13.08 -6.90 -51.71
C LEU A 985 -13.43 -8.28 -52.29
N GLU A 986 -14.38 -9.01 -51.70
CA GLU A 986 -14.79 -10.34 -52.18
C GLU A 986 -15.63 -10.26 -53.47
N ALA A 987 -16.24 -9.11 -53.75
CA ALA A 987 -17.12 -8.90 -54.90
C ALA A 987 -16.40 -8.55 -56.22
N GLU A 988 -15.10 -8.23 -56.19
CA GLU A 988 -14.35 -7.80 -57.40
C GLU A 988 -13.63 -8.94 -58.14
N GLU A 989 -13.61 -10.18 -57.62
CA GLU A 989 -12.93 -11.31 -58.29
C GLU A 989 -13.80 -12.05 -59.36
N GLU A 990 -15.13 -11.85 -59.41
CA GLU A 990 -16.02 -12.50 -60.40
C GLU A 990 -16.33 -11.63 -61.65
N LEU A 991 -15.32 -11.22 -62.45
CA LEU A 991 -15.59 -10.61 -63.79
C LEU A 991 -14.56 -10.84 -64.93
N GLY A 992 -13.59 -11.76 -64.77
CA GLY A 992 -12.80 -12.41 -65.85
C GLY A 992 -11.84 -11.51 -66.69
N PRO A 993 -11.30 -11.98 -67.85
CA PRO A 993 -11.28 -13.34 -68.41
C PRO A 993 -9.87 -13.86 -68.88
N SER A 994 -9.79 -15.15 -69.27
CA SER A 994 -8.82 -15.85 -70.18
C SER A 994 -7.53 -15.15 -70.67
N GLY A 995 -6.33 -15.76 -70.73
CA GLY A 995 -5.91 -17.18 -70.58
C GLY A 995 -4.63 -17.51 -71.41
N ALA A 996 -4.16 -18.78 -71.38
CA ALA A 996 -2.93 -19.35 -72.01
C ALA A 996 -1.58 -19.07 -71.26
N LYS A 997 -0.83 -20.06 -70.71
CA LYS A 997 0.01 -21.17 -71.29
C LYS A 997 1.40 -20.68 -71.77
N THR A 998 2.56 -21.31 -71.50
CA THR A 998 3.02 -22.50 -70.70
C THR A 998 4.52 -22.28 -70.30
N HIS A 999 5.43 -23.14 -69.77
CA HIS A 999 5.68 -24.61 -69.69
C HIS A 999 6.53 -24.94 -68.41
N SER A 1000 6.34 -26.07 -67.71
CA SER A 1000 7.13 -27.35 -67.74
C SER A 1000 8.64 -27.27 -67.35
N LEU A 1001 9.09 -27.71 -66.15
CA LEU A 1001 9.41 -29.09 -65.64
C LEU A 1001 10.85 -29.60 -66.01
N PRO A 1002 11.48 -30.62 -65.37
CA PRO A 1002 11.52 -31.03 -63.92
C PRO A 1002 12.86 -31.66 -63.37
N ALA A 1003 13.16 -31.50 -62.06
CA ALA A 1003 13.70 -32.48 -61.04
C ALA A 1003 14.90 -33.46 -61.37
N PRO A 1004 15.32 -34.46 -60.53
CA PRO A 1004 15.07 -34.78 -59.11
C PRO A 1004 16.40 -34.99 -58.24
N PRO A 1005 16.69 -36.07 -57.46
CA PRO A 1005 16.68 -36.01 -55.97
C PRO A 1005 17.86 -36.68 -55.19
N SER A 1006 17.84 -36.64 -53.83
CA SER A 1006 18.13 -37.73 -52.83
C SER A 1006 18.71 -37.20 -51.48
N SER A 1007 18.04 -37.37 -50.31
CA SER A 1007 18.22 -38.43 -49.27
C SER A 1007 19.29 -38.11 -48.18
N ALA A 1008 19.23 -38.48 -46.88
CA ALA A 1008 18.27 -39.25 -46.06
C ALA A 1008 18.37 -38.87 -44.54
N THR A 1009 17.58 -39.51 -43.67
CA THR A 1009 17.43 -39.30 -42.19
C THR A 1009 17.78 -40.60 -41.39
N PRO A 1010 17.57 -40.69 -40.04
CA PRO A 1010 18.13 -39.99 -38.85
C PRO A 1010 19.00 -40.98 -37.98
N PRO A 1011 19.27 -40.85 -36.64
CA PRO A 1011 18.28 -41.15 -35.56
C PRO A 1011 18.47 -40.55 -34.11
N GLU A 1012 17.36 -40.55 -33.36
CA GLU A 1012 17.06 -40.83 -31.91
C GLU A 1012 18.02 -40.68 -30.67
N THR A 1013 17.46 -40.05 -29.61
CA THR A 1013 17.35 -40.46 -28.16
C THR A 1013 18.39 -40.19 -27.02
N SER A 1014 18.02 -39.25 -26.13
CA SER A 1014 17.71 -39.46 -24.67
C SER A 1014 18.72 -39.28 -23.50
N SER A 1015 18.17 -38.68 -22.39
CA SER A 1015 18.55 -38.82 -20.96
C SER A 1015 19.81 -38.06 -20.43
N ALA A 1016 19.99 -37.70 -19.14
CA ALA A 1016 19.16 -37.86 -17.91
C ALA A 1016 19.54 -36.91 -16.74
N LYS A 1017 18.62 -36.72 -15.76
CA LYS A 1017 18.83 -36.36 -14.30
C LYS A 1017 19.35 -34.93 -13.96
N LYS A 1018 18.74 -34.17 -13.02
CA LYS A 1018 18.57 -34.27 -11.53
C LYS A 1018 19.88 -33.96 -10.74
N ASP A 1019 19.90 -33.27 -9.58
CA ASP A 1019 18.85 -32.89 -8.60
C ASP A 1019 19.30 -31.75 -7.63
N LYS A 1020 18.40 -31.31 -6.72
CA LYS A 1020 18.53 -30.37 -5.55
C LYS A 1020 18.30 -28.89 -5.87
N GLU A 1021 17.29 -28.16 -5.35
CA GLU A 1021 16.65 -28.00 -4.01
C GLU A 1021 17.42 -27.18 -2.96
N LYS A 1022 16.91 -25.97 -2.65
CA LYS A 1022 16.17 -25.58 -1.41
C LYS A 1022 15.46 -24.22 -1.66
N LYS A 1023 14.15 -24.01 -1.40
CA LYS A 1023 13.37 -23.96 -0.14
C LYS A 1023 13.69 -22.71 0.72
N PHE A 1024 12.74 -21.91 1.26
CA PHE A 1024 11.26 -21.92 1.23
C PHE A 1024 10.66 -20.55 1.69
N ASN A 1025 9.32 -20.47 1.86
CA ASN A 1025 8.52 -19.38 2.51
C ASN A 1025 8.38 -18.05 1.70
N ARG A 1026 7.36 -17.19 1.85
CA ARG A 1026 5.99 -17.17 2.48
C ARG A 1026 5.23 -15.94 1.90
N PHE A 1027 3.94 -15.66 2.08
CA PHE A 1027 2.78 -16.30 2.76
C PHE A 1027 1.46 -15.81 2.09
N ALA A 1028 0.32 -16.45 2.34
CA ALA A 1028 -1.02 -15.84 2.19
C ALA A 1028 -2.03 -16.45 3.19
N LYS A 1029 -3.01 -15.67 3.66
CA LYS A 1029 -3.90 -15.98 4.80
C LYS A 1029 -5.19 -16.74 4.40
N LYS A 1030 -5.67 -17.64 5.27
CA LYS A 1030 -7.02 -17.59 5.93
C LYS A 1030 -7.50 -18.94 6.47
N LYS A 1031 -7.29 -19.21 7.76
CA LYS A 1031 -8.35 -19.30 8.78
C LYS A 1031 -7.71 -19.34 10.17
#